data_AF-A0A7C0YG86-F1
#
_entry.id   AF-A0A7C0YG86-F1
#
_cell.length_a   1.000
_cell.length_b   1.000
_cell.length_c   1.000
_cell.angle_alpha   90.00
_cell.angle_beta   90.00
_cell.angle_gamma   90.00
#
_symmetry.space_group_name_H-M   'P 1'
#
loop_
_entity.id
_entity.type
_entity.pdbx_description
1 polymer ?
#
loop_
_entity_poly.entity_id
_entity_poly.type
_entity_poly.pdbx_seq_one_letter_code
_entity_poly.pdbx_strand_id
1 'polypeptide(L)'
;SSDLPELRRGITELDGEGEVAGGVVLMRFGGNALATIDRVKEKLESLKAGLPEGVEIVPVYDRSGLINSAIDTLKVKLIEESIVVALVCVIFLLHFRSAFVAIFTLPVGILMAIIVMNFQGLNANIMSLGGIAIAIGAMIDAAIVMIENAHKQLEKEGGTKDHWLIITIAAKQVGPALFFSLLIITFSFLPIFTLQAQEGRLFQPLAFTKTYSMAAAALLAVTLVPVMMGYFIKTTLLPELWSRKKQRLVSVGVSALIFLLFWLISALFPMSVLGAFGISIAIFMGALTLLLLWPQEIKPENRNPVNRFLIWVYRPVIRWVLHHKAVTMALAVLVVLTLLPFRSMVVEKLPEGPIRTLAGKMDRFFPLEKIGGEFMPPLYEGDLLYMPSTFPGISITKARELLQQTDKIIKSFPEVERVFGKIGRADTATDPAPLSMIETTIMLKPQEEWREVPVERFFSGWPGFIRTPLAKIWPEKRVITPKELMDEMNRAIQLPGVTNAWTMPIKTRIDMLATGIKTPVGIKIMGDNLDTLAVLGEKIEAVVRQIPGTLSVYSERVVGGYYLDYNIDRRAAARYGLTVGDVQDVIQSAIGGMNVTETVEGLERYPVNVRYSREFRDSIPKLKRILIATPTGAQIPIAQVANISISQGPPVIKSENSRMSAWIYVDLAGIDIATYVQNAREVIANEINLPPGYNIVWSGQYEYMERANKRLAVVVPITLLVIFLLLYFNFRNVSEAIIVMLSLPFAIVGGIWFIYMLGYNMSIAVGVGFIALAGVSAEIGVLVLIYIDHAYEERLLAGRMNTKEDLYDAFIEGTSERVRPIMMTVTAIIAGLLPLFWGHGAGADTMRRIAAPMIGGMVSSTILTLIVIPAIYAAVKGRSLSRNKKEERDA
;
A
#
# COMPACT_ATOMS: atom_id res chain seq x y z
N SER A 1 -4.85 -7.15 48.79
CA SER A 1 -4.31 -8.53 48.87
C SER A 1 -3.00 -8.58 48.10
N SER A 2 -1.84 -8.64 48.79
CA SER A 2 -0.52 -8.49 48.14
C SER A 2 0.39 -9.72 48.21
N ASP A 3 -0.09 -10.83 48.76
CA ASP A 3 0.68 -12.08 48.87
C ASP A 3 0.02 -13.14 48.00
N LEU A 4 0.21 -13.03 46.69
CA LEU A 4 -0.10 -14.11 45.74
C LEU A 4 1.07 -15.11 45.73
N PRO A 5 0.81 -16.43 45.59
CA PRO A 5 1.86 -17.45 45.54
C PRO A 5 2.83 -17.25 44.37
N GLU A 6 2.36 -16.71 43.25
CA GLU A 6 3.17 -16.50 42.06
C GLU A 6 3.37 -15.00 41.75
N LEU A 7 4.60 -14.61 41.42
CA LEU A 7 4.93 -13.25 41.02
C LEU A 7 4.36 -12.96 39.64
N ARG A 8 3.42 -12.01 39.58
CA ARG A 8 2.83 -11.54 38.33
C ARG A 8 3.91 -11.00 37.38
N ARG A 9 3.92 -11.51 36.16
CA ARG A 9 4.85 -11.12 35.07
C ARG A 9 4.26 -10.06 34.15
N GLY A 10 2.96 -9.84 34.24
CA GLY A 10 2.23 -8.79 33.55
C GLY A 10 0.94 -8.44 34.30
N ILE A 11 0.36 -7.30 33.96
CA ILE A 11 -0.90 -6.81 34.48
C ILE A 11 -1.72 -6.29 33.30
N THR A 12 -3.02 -6.51 33.35
CA THR A 12 -3.98 -6.05 32.35
C THR A 12 -5.06 -5.19 32.98
N GLU A 13 -5.53 -4.20 32.23
CA GLU A 13 -6.47 -3.18 32.66
C GLU A 13 -7.52 -3.00 31.56
N LEU A 14 -8.77 -2.75 31.95
CA LEU A 14 -9.87 -2.48 31.01
C LEU A 14 -10.52 -1.12 31.30
N ASP A 15 -10.51 -0.25 30.30
CA ASP A 15 -11.20 1.05 30.25
C ASP A 15 -10.84 2.05 31.35
N GLY A 16 -9.76 1.82 32.10
CA GLY A 16 -9.39 2.61 33.26
C GLY A 16 -10.20 2.27 34.53
N GLU A 17 -11.13 1.32 34.48
CA GLU A 17 -12.05 1.03 35.58
C GLU A 17 -11.49 0.00 36.57
N GLY A 18 -10.58 -0.87 36.13
CA GLY A 18 -10.08 -1.95 36.97
C GLY A 18 -9.17 -2.95 36.27
N GLU A 19 -8.46 -3.72 37.10
CA GLU A 19 -7.64 -4.84 36.65
C GLU A 19 -8.53 -6.03 36.27
N VAL A 20 -8.27 -6.63 35.12
CA VAL A 20 -9.01 -7.79 34.60
C VAL A 20 -8.06 -8.90 34.20
N ALA A 21 -8.55 -10.15 34.12
CA ALA A 21 -7.82 -11.23 33.48
C ALA A 21 -8.10 -11.23 31.97
N GLY A 22 -7.04 -11.32 31.16
CA GLY A 22 -7.13 -11.32 29.70
C GLY A 22 -6.61 -12.60 29.06
N GLY A 23 -7.00 -12.85 27.81
CA GLY A 23 -6.51 -13.96 27.00
C GLY A 23 -6.31 -13.52 25.55
N VAL A 24 -5.26 -14.04 24.91
CA VAL A 24 -4.94 -13.74 23.50
C VAL A 24 -4.91 -15.02 22.69
N VAL A 25 -5.64 -15.05 21.58
CA VAL A 25 -5.60 -16.18 20.64
C VAL A 25 -4.49 -15.97 19.62
N LEU A 26 -3.49 -16.84 19.67
CA LEU A 26 -2.39 -16.86 18.69
C LEU A 26 -2.74 -17.77 17.52
N MET A 27 -2.79 -17.18 16.32
CA MET A 27 -2.98 -17.93 15.08
C MET A 27 -1.66 -18.61 14.67
N ARG A 28 -1.76 -19.86 14.20
CA ARG A 28 -0.62 -20.55 13.58
C ARG A 28 -0.10 -19.79 12.36
N PHE A 29 1.22 -19.73 12.21
CA PHE A 29 1.87 -19.15 11.04
C PHE A 29 1.35 -19.78 9.74
N GLY A 30 1.04 -18.94 8.74
CA GLY A 30 0.47 -19.38 7.45
C GLY A 30 -1.03 -19.72 7.48
N GLY A 31 -1.69 -19.69 8.64
CA GLY A 31 -3.13 -19.92 8.76
C GLY A 31 -3.99 -18.76 8.22
N ASN A 32 -5.27 -19.03 7.98
CA ASN A 32 -6.26 -18.02 7.63
C ASN A 32 -6.81 -17.34 8.90
N ALA A 33 -6.60 -16.03 9.02
CA ALA A 33 -6.99 -15.26 10.20
C ALA A 33 -8.51 -15.17 10.37
N LEU A 34 -9.24 -14.83 9.30
CA LEU A 34 -10.70 -14.68 9.35
C LEU A 34 -11.37 -16.00 9.77
N ALA A 35 -11.05 -17.10 9.08
CA ALA A 35 -11.59 -18.41 9.39
C ALA A 35 -11.23 -18.91 10.80
N THR A 36 -10.08 -18.47 11.35
CA THR A 36 -9.71 -18.80 12.74
C THR A 36 -10.53 -17.99 13.73
N ILE A 37 -10.71 -16.69 13.47
CA ILE A 37 -11.52 -15.80 14.31
C ILE A 37 -12.98 -16.26 14.33
N ASP A 38 -13.55 -16.63 13.19
CA ASP A 38 -14.93 -17.09 13.09
C ASP A 38 -15.16 -18.35 13.95
N ARG A 39 -14.25 -19.33 13.86
CA ARG A 39 -14.29 -20.53 14.71
C ARG A 39 -14.13 -20.21 16.20
N VAL A 40 -13.29 -19.22 16.53
CA VAL A 40 -13.12 -18.76 17.92
C VAL A 40 -14.41 -18.13 18.43
N LYS A 41 -15.03 -17.23 17.64
CA LYS A 41 -16.31 -16.59 17.99
C LYS A 41 -17.41 -17.63 18.19
N GLU A 42 -17.57 -18.57 17.25
CA GLU A 42 -18.52 -19.67 17.37
C GLU A 42 -18.26 -20.50 18.64
N LYS A 43 -16.99 -20.78 18.95
CA LYS A 43 -16.63 -21.49 20.18
C LYS A 43 -16.96 -20.68 21.43
N LEU A 44 -16.67 -19.38 21.46
CA LEU A 44 -16.99 -18.51 22.59
C LEU A 44 -18.49 -18.43 22.84
N GLU A 45 -19.31 -18.31 21.79
CA GLU A 45 -20.78 -18.36 21.93
C GLU A 45 -21.24 -19.70 22.54
N SER A 46 -20.66 -20.83 22.12
CA SER A 46 -20.98 -22.14 22.70
C SER A 46 -20.60 -22.26 24.18
N LEU A 47 -19.58 -21.51 24.62
CA LEU A 47 -19.07 -21.53 26.00
C LEU A 47 -19.83 -20.59 26.92
N LYS A 48 -20.54 -19.57 26.40
CA LYS A 48 -21.29 -18.60 27.22
C LYS A 48 -22.27 -19.27 28.18
N ALA A 49 -22.95 -20.32 27.76
CA ALA A 49 -23.90 -21.06 28.60
C ALA A 49 -23.24 -21.82 29.77
N GLY A 50 -21.94 -22.10 29.67
CA GLY A 50 -21.16 -22.77 30.73
C GLY A 50 -20.38 -21.82 31.62
N LEU A 51 -20.45 -20.50 31.39
CA LEU A 51 -19.78 -19.52 32.23
C LEU A 51 -20.53 -19.35 33.57
N PRO A 52 -19.80 -19.14 34.68
CA PRO A 52 -20.43 -18.79 35.96
C PRO A 52 -21.26 -17.50 35.86
N GLU A 53 -22.27 -17.38 36.70
CA GLU A 53 -23.10 -16.17 36.76
C GLU A 53 -22.24 -14.93 37.05
N GLY A 54 -22.42 -13.87 36.25
CA GLY A 54 -21.65 -12.63 36.35
C GLY A 54 -20.30 -12.62 35.61
N VAL A 55 -19.89 -13.72 34.97
CA VAL A 55 -18.67 -13.76 34.14
C VAL A 55 -19.01 -13.44 32.68
N GLU A 56 -18.38 -12.40 32.13
CA GLU A 56 -18.53 -11.99 30.75
C GLU A 56 -17.18 -12.04 30.00
N ILE A 57 -17.20 -12.50 28.75
CA ILE A 57 -16.04 -12.44 27.85
C ILE A 57 -16.20 -11.23 26.94
N VAL A 58 -15.38 -10.22 27.20
CA VAL A 58 -15.42 -8.93 26.51
C VAL A 58 -14.30 -8.90 25.46
N PRO A 59 -14.59 -8.83 24.14
CA PRO A 59 -13.55 -8.74 23.12
C PRO A 59 -12.88 -7.37 23.17
N VAL A 60 -11.55 -7.36 23.22
CA VAL A 60 -10.73 -6.14 23.33
C VAL A 60 -9.89 -5.86 22.08
N TYR A 61 -9.83 -6.81 21.15
CA TYR A 61 -9.19 -6.65 19.85
C TYR A 61 -9.74 -7.70 18.87
N ASP A 62 -10.18 -7.26 17.70
CA ASP A 62 -10.77 -8.15 16.69
C ASP A 62 -10.37 -7.74 15.27
N ARG A 63 -9.52 -8.55 14.62
CA ARG A 63 -9.06 -8.31 13.25
C ARG A 63 -10.11 -8.61 12.18
N SER A 64 -11.21 -9.30 12.50
CA SER A 64 -12.22 -9.65 11.50
C SER A 64 -12.90 -8.41 10.92
N GLY A 65 -13.12 -7.37 11.74
CA GLY A 65 -13.63 -6.08 11.29
C GLY A 65 -12.75 -5.48 10.19
N LEU A 66 -11.45 -5.32 10.46
CA LEU A 66 -10.48 -4.83 9.48
C LEU A 66 -10.45 -5.69 8.20
N ILE A 67 -10.44 -7.02 8.32
CA ILE A 67 -10.39 -7.92 7.15
C ILE A 67 -11.65 -7.77 6.29
N ASN A 68 -12.84 -7.77 6.91
CA ASN A 68 -14.10 -7.65 6.19
C ASN A 68 -14.23 -6.27 5.55
N SER A 69 -13.96 -5.19 6.29
CA SER A 69 -13.99 -3.82 5.75
C SER A 69 -12.99 -3.64 4.61
N ALA A 70 -11.80 -4.22 4.70
CA ALA A 70 -10.81 -4.20 3.62
C ALA A 70 -11.29 -4.95 2.36
N ILE A 71 -11.82 -6.16 2.53
CA ILE A 71 -12.37 -6.96 1.43
C ILE A 71 -13.57 -6.25 0.79
N ASP A 72 -14.47 -5.70 1.59
CA ASP A 72 -15.67 -5.01 1.11
C ASP A 72 -15.34 -3.71 0.42
N THR A 73 -14.40 -2.92 0.95
CA THR A 73 -13.89 -1.72 0.28
C THR A 73 -13.40 -2.08 -1.12
N LEU A 74 -12.58 -3.13 -1.25
CA LEU A 74 -12.07 -3.56 -2.56
C LEU A 74 -13.13 -4.17 -3.48
N LYS A 75 -14.06 -4.97 -2.96
CA LYS A 75 -15.17 -5.49 -3.77
C LYS A 75 -16.00 -4.35 -4.34
N VAL A 76 -16.36 -3.37 -3.50
CA VAL A 76 -17.10 -2.18 -3.92
C VAL A 76 -16.29 -1.41 -4.96
N LYS A 77 -14.98 -1.19 -4.74
CA LYS A 77 -14.14 -0.50 -5.72
C LYS A 77 -14.03 -1.26 -7.03
N LEU A 78 -13.77 -2.56 -7.03
CA LEU A 78 -13.76 -3.37 -8.25
C LEU A 78 -15.07 -3.27 -9.05
N ILE A 79 -16.23 -3.23 -8.36
CA ILE A 79 -17.53 -3.05 -8.99
C ILE A 79 -17.67 -1.63 -9.55
N GLU A 80 -17.35 -0.60 -8.77
CA GLU A 80 -17.36 0.80 -9.21
C GLU A 80 -16.47 1.00 -10.45
N GLU A 81 -15.25 0.47 -10.45
CA GLU A 81 -14.32 0.51 -11.57
C GLU A 81 -14.88 -0.17 -12.81
N SER A 82 -15.44 -1.38 -12.64
CA SER A 82 -16.06 -2.12 -13.74
C SER A 82 -17.24 -1.34 -14.35
N ILE A 83 -18.06 -0.69 -13.52
CA ILE A 83 -19.20 0.13 -13.97
C ILE A 83 -18.71 1.40 -14.67
N VAL A 84 -17.74 2.10 -14.10
CA VAL A 84 -17.18 3.33 -14.69
C VAL A 84 -16.55 3.03 -16.05
N VAL A 85 -15.76 1.97 -16.13
CA VAL A 85 -15.14 1.51 -17.39
C VAL A 85 -16.22 1.10 -18.41
N ALA A 86 -17.24 0.36 -17.99
CA ALA A 86 -18.36 0.00 -18.85
C ALA A 86 -19.09 1.23 -19.42
N LEU A 87 -19.31 2.25 -18.58
CA LEU A 87 -19.94 3.51 -18.97
C LEU A 87 -19.08 4.29 -19.97
N VAL A 88 -17.76 4.34 -19.77
CA VAL A 88 -16.82 4.92 -20.75
C VAL A 88 -16.93 4.21 -22.09
N CYS A 89 -16.94 2.86 -22.12
CA CYS A 89 -17.10 2.10 -23.35
C CYS A 89 -18.42 2.40 -24.07
N VAL A 90 -19.54 2.49 -23.35
CA VAL A 90 -20.85 2.80 -23.93
C VAL A 90 -20.87 4.21 -24.52
N ILE A 91 -20.31 5.20 -23.81
CA ILE A 91 -20.27 6.61 -24.28
C ILE A 91 -19.45 6.73 -25.56
N PHE A 92 -18.27 6.11 -25.61
CA PHE A 92 -17.39 6.25 -26.76
C PHE A 92 -17.85 5.44 -27.97
N LEU A 93 -18.38 4.24 -27.78
CA LEU A 93 -18.83 3.38 -28.89
C LEU A 93 -20.22 3.76 -29.42
N LEU A 94 -21.09 4.37 -28.59
CA LEU A 94 -22.49 4.70 -28.92
C LEU A 94 -23.30 3.52 -29.52
N HIS A 95 -22.83 2.29 -29.29
CA HIS A 95 -23.42 1.04 -29.74
C HIS A 95 -23.28 0.02 -28.60
N PHE A 96 -24.37 -0.22 -27.88
CA PHE A 96 -24.35 -1.00 -26.65
C PHE A 96 -23.88 -2.44 -26.87
N ARG A 97 -24.22 -3.07 -28.00
CA ARG A 97 -23.75 -4.45 -28.28
C ARG A 97 -22.23 -4.51 -28.44
N SER A 98 -21.63 -3.47 -29.01
CA SER A 98 -20.17 -3.39 -29.13
C SER A 98 -19.53 -3.13 -27.78
N ALA A 99 -20.09 -2.21 -27.00
CA ALA A 99 -19.66 -2.02 -25.62
C ALA A 99 -19.81 -3.31 -24.79
N PHE A 100 -20.86 -4.10 -25.01
CA PHE A 100 -21.08 -5.37 -24.31
C PHE A 100 -19.96 -6.38 -24.57
N VAL A 101 -19.40 -6.46 -25.78
CA VAL A 101 -18.24 -7.32 -26.05
C VAL A 101 -17.06 -6.96 -25.15
N ALA A 102 -16.77 -5.67 -24.99
CA ALA A 102 -15.70 -5.17 -24.13
C ALA A 102 -16.04 -5.33 -22.63
N ILE A 103 -17.29 -5.09 -22.23
CA ILE A 103 -17.74 -5.23 -20.84
C ILE A 103 -17.70 -6.69 -20.39
N PHE A 104 -18.06 -7.62 -21.28
CA PHE A 104 -18.12 -9.04 -20.96
C PHE A 104 -16.74 -9.67 -20.76
N THR A 105 -15.69 -9.13 -21.37
CA THR A 105 -14.33 -9.65 -21.20
C THR A 105 -13.78 -9.40 -19.79
N LEU A 106 -14.24 -8.34 -19.10
CA LEU A 106 -13.80 -7.99 -17.76
C LEU A 106 -14.13 -9.10 -16.73
N PRO A 107 -15.39 -9.53 -16.52
CA PRO A 107 -15.70 -10.63 -15.62
C PRO A 107 -14.97 -11.93 -15.96
N VAL A 108 -14.83 -12.25 -17.25
CA VAL A 108 -14.17 -13.49 -17.69
C VAL A 108 -12.67 -13.44 -17.38
N GLY A 109 -12.00 -12.32 -17.66
CA GLY A 109 -10.58 -12.12 -17.34
C GLY A 109 -10.30 -12.16 -15.84
N ILE A 110 -11.17 -11.52 -15.04
CA ILE A 110 -11.09 -11.54 -13.57
C ILE A 110 -11.29 -12.97 -13.05
N LEU A 111 -12.28 -13.71 -13.57
CA LEU A 111 -12.54 -15.09 -13.17
C LEU A 111 -11.35 -16.00 -13.47
N MET A 112 -10.76 -15.87 -14.67
CA MET A 112 -9.54 -16.60 -15.04
C MET A 112 -8.39 -16.29 -14.07
N ALA A 113 -8.18 -15.03 -13.70
CA ALA A 113 -7.18 -14.65 -12.73
C ALA A 113 -7.43 -15.28 -11.34
N ILE A 114 -8.68 -15.26 -10.85
CA ILE A 114 -9.06 -15.87 -9.58
C ILE A 114 -8.85 -17.39 -9.59
N ILE A 115 -9.15 -18.07 -10.71
CA ILE A 115 -8.90 -19.51 -10.87
C ILE A 115 -7.40 -19.80 -10.70
N VAL A 116 -6.53 -19.03 -11.37
CA VAL A 116 -5.07 -19.19 -11.25
C VAL A 116 -4.59 -18.88 -9.82
N MET A 117 -5.13 -17.84 -9.19
CA MET A 117 -4.83 -17.52 -7.78
C MET A 117 -5.13 -18.69 -6.86
N ASN A 118 -6.28 -19.35 -7.05
CA ASN A 118 -6.69 -20.50 -6.24
C ASN A 118 -5.72 -21.68 -6.42
N PHE A 119 -5.32 -21.98 -7.66
CA PHE A 119 -4.33 -23.04 -7.93
C PHE A 119 -2.95 -22.77 -7.30
N GLN A 120 -2.55 -21.50 -7.20
CA GLN A 120 -1.28 -21.11 -6.57
C GLN A 120 -1.38 -20.97 -5.04
N GLY A 121 -2.58 -21.03 -4.46
CA GLY A 121 -2.79 -20.78 -3.04
C GLY A 121 -2.60 -19.31 -2.62
N LEU A 122 -2.79 -18.37 -3.55
CA LEU A 122 -2.75 -16.94 -3.24
C LEU A 122 -4.04 -16.50 -2.54
N ASN A 123 -3.91 -16.01 -1.31
CA ASN A 123 -5.04 -15.48 -0.54
C ASN A 123 -5.60 -14.19 -1.15
N ALA A 124 -6.92 -14.03 -1.11
CA ALA A 124 -7.59 -12.77 -1.45
C ALA A 124 -7.41 -11.75 -0.32
N ASN A 125 -6.53 -10.77 -0.53
CA ASN A 125 -6.25 -9.67 0.37
C ASN A 125 -6.20 -8.34 -0.39
N ILE A 126 -5.89 -7.25 0.33
CA ILE A 126 -5.89 -5.90 -0.23
C ILE A 126 -4.97 -5.79 -1.45
N MET A 127 -3.76 -6.33 -1.35
CA MET A 127 -2.75 -6.23 -2.39
C MET A 127 -3.10 -7.10 -3.59
N SER A 128 -3.59 -8.33 -3.38
CA SER A 128 -3.98 -9.22 -4.48
C SER A 128 -5.23 -8.73 -5.22
N LEU A 129 -6.25 -8.23 -4.53
CA LEU A 129 -7.42 -7.65 -5.18
C LEU A 129 -7.09 -6.31 -5.86
N GLY A 130 -6.20 -5.53 -5.24
CA GLY A 130 -5.68 -4.29 -5.81
C GLY A 130 -4.94 -4.49 -7.14
N GLY A 131 -4.24 -5.62 -7.33
CA GLY A 131 -3.62 -5.96 -8.61
C GLY A 131 -4.64 -6.19 -9.73
N ILE A 132 -5.79 -6.80 -9.41
CA ILE A 132 -6.92 -6.94 -10.34
C ILE A 132 -7.52 -5.57 -10.64
N ALA A 133 -7.74 -4.72 -9.63
CA ALA A 133 -8.29 -3.37 -9.79
C ALA A 133 -7.45 -2.52 -10.77
N ILE A 134 -6.14 -2.47 -10.53
CA ILE A 134 -5.18 -1.77 -11.42
C ILE A 134 -5.21 -2.35 -12.84
N ALA A 135 -5.52 -3.64 -13.00
CA ALA A 135 -5.61 -4.28 -14.29
C ALA A 135 -6.89 -3.93 -15.08
N ILE A 136 -8.03 -3.61 -14.45
CA ILE A 136 -9.33 -3.45 -15.13
C ILE A 136 -9.28 -2.46 -16.30
N GLY A 137 -8.70 -1.28 -16.07
CA GLY A 137 -8.60 -0.26 -17.10
C GLY A 137 -7.81 -0.70 -18.33
N ALA A 138 -6.72 -1.46 -18.14
CA ALA A 138 -5.89 -1.96 -19.22
C ALA A 138 -6.45 -3.26 -19.85
N MET A 139 -7.20 -4.07 -19.09
CA MET A 139 -7.75 -5.35 -19.58
C MET A 139 -8.72 -5.17 -20.75
N ILE A 140 -9.47 -4.07 -20.73
CA ILE A 140 -10.49 -3.79 -21.74
C ILE A 140 -9.93 -3.12 -22.99
N ASP A 141 -8.69 -2.61 -22.94
CA ASP A 141 -8.09 -1.84 -24.03
C ASP A 141 -8.03 -2.63 -25.34
N ALA A 142 -7.45 -3.82 -25.31
CA ALA A 142 -7.35 -4.65 -26.50
C ALA A 142 -8.73 -5.00 -27.09
N ALA A 143 -9.75 -5.19 -26.25
CA ALA A 143 -11.11 -5.39 -26.73
C ALA A 143 -11.64 -4.12 -27.42
N ILE A 144 -11.45 -2.94 -26.82
CA ILE A 144 -11.84 -1.65 -27.39
C ILE A 144 -11.19 -1.41 -28.75
N VAL A 145 -9.86 -1.52 -28.84
CA VAL A 145 -9.13 -1.25 -30.08
C VAL A 145 -9.53 -2.23 -31.19
N MET A 146 -9.74 -3.49 -30.83
CA MET A 146 -10.22 -4.52 -31.73
C MET A 146 -11.63 -4.22 -32.28
N ILE A 147 -12.56 -3.81 -31.39
CA ILE A 147 -13.94 -3.43 -31.75
C ILE A 147 -13.96 -2.20 -32.64
N GLU A 148 -13.15 -1.18 -32.34
CA GLU A 148 -13.07 0.01 -33.18
C GLU A 148 -12.54 -0.35 -34.57
N ASN A 149 -11.50 -1.18 -34.65
CA ASN A 149 -10.97 -1.60 -35.94
C ASN A 149 -12.02 -2.38 -36.76
N ALA A 150 -12.84 -3.20 -36.09
CA ALA A 150 -13.97 -3.87 -36.72
C ALA A 150 -15.05 -2.89 -37.22
N HIS A 151 -15.42 -1.87 -36.44
CA HIS A 151 -16.34 -0.81 -36.88
C HIS A 151 -15.83 -0.08 -38.12
N LYS A 152 -14.55 0.27 -38.12
CA LYS A 152 -13.92 0.97 -39.24
C LYS A 152 -13.91 0.13 -40.52
N GLN A 153 -13.62 -1.17 -40.42
CA GLN A 153 -13.64 -2.07 -41.57
C GLN A 153 -15.07 -2.32 -42.09
N LEU A 154 -16.07 -2.39 -41.20
CA LEU A 154 -17.48 -2.47 -41.60
C LEU A 154 -17.95 -1.21 -42.33
N GLU A 155 -17.49 -0.02 -41.92
CA GLU A 155 -17.77 1.25 -42.60
C GLU A 155 -17.11 1.31 -44.00
N LYS A 156 -15.84 0.87 -44.12
CA LYS A 156 -15.07 0.93 -45.38
C LYS A 156 -15.64 0.02 -46.48
N GLU A 157 -16.11 -1.17 -46.13
CA GLU A 157 -16.57 -2.18 -47.10
C GLU A 157 -18.04 -2.01 -47.51
N GLY A 158 -18.84 -1.20 -46.79
CA GLY A 158 -20.19 -0.81 -47.19
C GLY A 158 -21.19 -1.97 -47.42
N GLY A 159 -20.96 -3.14 -46.84
CA GLY A 159 -21.81 -4.33 -46.99
C GLY A 159 -21.53 -5.20 -48.23
N THR A 160 -20.41 -5.00 -48.92
CA THR A 160 -20.05 -5.78 -50.13
C THR A 160 -19.47 -7.17 -49.84
N LYS A 161 -18.92 -7.41 -48.64
CA LYS A 161 -18.31 -8.67 -48.23
C LYS A 161 -19.09 -9.34 -47.09
N ASP A 162 -18.92 -10.65 -46.96
CA ASP A 162 -19.49 -11.41 -45.84
C ASP A 162 -19.00 -10.85 -44.48
N HIS A 163 -19.92 -10.75 -43.53
CA HIS A 163 -19.68 -10.13 -42.22
C HIS A 163 -18.53 -10.81 -41.46
N TRP A 164 -18.52 -12.15 -41.44
CA TRP A 164 -17.46 -12.91 -40.75
C TRP A 164 -16.09 -12.70 -41.39
N LEU A 165 -16.04 -12.50 -42.71
CA LEU A 165 -14.80 -12.19 -43.40
C LEU A 165 -14.29 -10.80 -43.00
N ILE A 166 -15.16 -9.79 -42.90
CA ILE A 166 -14.79 -8.44 -42.47
C ILE A 166 -14.23 -8.46 -41.03
N ILE A 167 -14.91 -9.16 -40.11
CA ILE A 167 -14.45 -9.29 -38.72
C ILE A 167 -13.10 -10.03 -38.66
N THR A 168 -12.90 -11.06 -39.49
CA THR A 168 -11.63 -11.80 -39.56
C THR A 168 -10.50 -10.91 -40.09
N ILE A 169 -10.76 -10.07 -41.10
CA ILE A 169 -9.78 -9.11 -41.62
C ILE A 169 -9.41 -8.10 -40.53
N ALA A 170 -10.41 -7.53 -39.85
CA ALA A 170 -10.19 -6.60 -38.75
C ALA A 170 -9.35 -7.24 -37.63
N ALA A 171 -9.64 -8.48 -37.25
CA ALA A 171 -8.91 -9.20 -36.22
C ALA A 171 -7.46 -9.52 -36.62
N LYS A 172 -7.24 -9.94 -37.86
CA LYS A 172 -5.88 -10.20 -38.38
C LYS A 172 -5.02 -8.94 -38.46
N GLN A 173 -5.63 -7.79 -38.69
CA GLN A 173 -4.91 -6.51 -38.83
C GLN A 173 -4.33 -6.01 -37.51
N VAL A 174 -5.09 -6.06 -36.41
CA VAL A 174 -4.65 -5.47 -35.11
C VAL A 174 -4.34 -6.51 -34.04
N GLY A 175 -4.77 -7.76 -34.19
CA GLY A 175 -4.62 -8.82 -33.18
C GLY A 175 -3.18 -9.05 -32.71
N PRO A 176 -2.19 -9.25 -33.61
CA PRO A 176 -0.81 -9.46 -33.19
C PRO A 176 -0.26 -8.30 -32.36
N ALA A 177 -0.49 -7.07 -32.82
CA ALA A 177 -0.02 -5.86 -32.15
C ALA A 177 -0.58 -5.71 -30.73
N LEU A 178 -1.90 -5.93 -30.57
CA LEU A 178 -2.58 -5.85 -29.28
C LEU A 178 -2.17 -6.97 -28.33
N PHE A 179 -1.92 -8.17 -28.86
CA PHE A 179 -1.41 -9.27 -28.06
C PHE A 179 -0.01 -8.95 -27.51
N PHE A 180 0.89 -8.42 -28.36
CA PHE A 180 2.23 -8.01 -27.92
C PHE A 180 2.20 -6.80 -26.97
N SER A 181 1.28 -5.84 -27.15
CA SER A 181 1.14 -4.70 -26.22
C SER A 181 0.74 -5.17 -24.81
N LEU A 182 -0.24 -6.07 -24.71
CA LEU A 182 -0.64 -6.65 -23.42
C LEU A 182 0.46 -7.52 -22.81
N LEU A 183 1.29 -8.19 -23.61
CA LEU A 183 2.48 -8.87 -23.11
C LEU A 183 3.52 -7.90 -22.55
N ILE A 184 3.76 -6.75 -23.19
CA ILE A 184 4.65 -5.70 -22.65
C ILE A 184 4.16 -5.27 -21.26
N ILE A 185 2.87 -5.02 -21.11
CA ILE A 185 2.28 -4.68 -19.82
C ILE A 185 2.47 -5.83 -18.82
N THR A 186 2.21 -7.07 -19.22
CA THR A 186 2.35 -8.26 -18.37
C THR A 186 3.79 -8.41 -17.86
N PHE A 187 4.77 -8.40 -18.76
CA PHE A 187 6.18 -8.61 -18.44
C PHE A 187 6.86 -7.40 -17.78
N SER A 188 6.33 -6.18 -17.94
CA SER A 188 6.86 -4.99 -17.24
C SER A 188 6.78 -5.12 -15.72
N PHE A 189 5.88 -5.95 -15.18
CA PHE A 189 5.76 -6.21 -13.74
C PHE A 189 6.64 -7.35 -13.24
N LEU A 190 7.23 -8.16 -14.14
CA LEU A 190 8.05 -9.31 -13.75
C LEU A 190 9.20 -8.92 -12.80
N PRO A 191 9.86 -7.77 -12.96
CA PRO A 191 10.95 -7.36 -12.06
C PRO A 191 10.51 -7.12 -10.60
N ILE A 192 9.22 -6.86 -10.34
CA ILE A 192 8.68 -6.70 -8.97
C ILE A 192 8.80 -8.00 -8.18
N PHE A 193 8.78 -9.17 -8.82
CA PHE A 193 8.99 -10.45 -8.14
C PHE A 193 10.38 -10.59 -7.51
N THR A 194 11.33 -9.74 -7.91
CA THR A 194 12.65 -9.74 -7.33
C THR A 194 12.77 -8.95 -6.02
N LEU A 195 11.72 -8.22 -5.63
CA LEU A 195 11.60 -7.64 -4.30
C LEU A 195 11.55 -8.76 -3.26
N GLN A 196 12.24 -8.59 -2.13
CA GLN A 196 12.39 -9.60 -1.09
C GLN A 196 11.75 -9.15 0.23
N ALA A 197 11.92 -9.92 1.30
CA ALA A 197 11.57 -9.50 2.66
C ALA A 197 10.13 -8.96 2.83
N GLN A 198 9.98 -7.73 3.33
CA GLN A 198 8.67 -7.14 3.66
C GLN A 198 8.01 -6.56 2.41
N GLU A 199 8.77 -5.86 1.59
CA GLU A 199 8.33 -5.27 0.33
C GLU A 199 7.86 -6.36 -0.65
N GLY A 200 8.59 -7.46 -0.79
CA GLY A 200 8.21 -8.59 -1.63
C GLY A 200 6.92 -9.25 -1.15
N ARG A 201 6.80 -9.53 0.16
CA ARG A 201 5.58 -10.14 0.73
C ARG A 201 4.35 -9.26 0.56
N LEU A 202 4.51 -7.94 0.50
CA LEU A 202 3.40 -7.02 0.28
C LEU A 202 3.04 -6.89 -1.21
N PHE A 203 4.02 -6.71 -2.11
CA PHE A 203 3.76 -6.35 -3.51
C PHE A 203 3.74 -7.54 -4.49
N GLN A 204 4.32 -8.70 -4.15
CA GLN A 204 4.26 -9.89 -5.01
C GLN A 204 2.82 -10.38 -5.26
N PRO A 205 1.91 -10.45 -4.26
CA PRO A 205 0.51 -10.81 -4.53
C PRO A 205 -0.18 -9.85 -5.51
N LEU A 206 0.13 -8.55 -5.43
CA LEU A 206 -0.35 -7.55 -6.37
C LEU A 206 0.21 -7.79 -7.78
N ALA A 207 1.51 -8.07 -7.89
CA ALA A 207 2.14 -8.36 -9.17
C ALA A 207 1.59 -9.64 -9.82
N PHE A 208 1.37 -10.72 -9.05
CA PHE A 208 0.79 -11.98 -9.56
C PHE A 208 -0.59 -11.76 -10.15
N THR A 209 -1.50 -11.19 -9.37
CA THR A 209 -2.89 -11.00 -9.78
C THR A 209 -3.01 -10.08 -10.99
N LYS A 210 -2.27 -8.97 -11.01
CA LYS A 210 -2.18 -8.10 -12.19
C LYS A 210 -1.66 -8.85 -13.41
N THR A 211 -0.61 -9.66 -13.25
CA THR A 211 -0.01 -10.44 -14.34
C THR A 211 -1.01 -11.47 -14.90
N TYR A 212 -1.74 -12.17 -14.04
CA TYR A 212 -2.75 -13.14 -14.45
C TYR A 212 -3.94 -12.48 -15.14
N SER A 213 -4.42 -11.36 -14.63
CA SER A 213 -5.48 -10.56 -15.25
C SER A 213 -5.08 -10.08 -16.65
N MET A 214 -3.86 -9.57 -16.82
CA MET A 214 -3.35 -9.13 -18.13
C MET A 214 -3.13 -10.29 -19.10
N ALA A 215 -2.56 -11.40 -18.63
CA ALA A 215 -2.36 -12.59 -19.46
C ALA A 215 -3.70 -13.19 -19.92
N ALA A 216 -4.69 -13.22 -19.03
CA ALA A 216 -6.05 -13.63 -19.38
C ALA A 216 -6.67 -12.68 -20.42
N ALA A 217 -6.56 -11.37 -20.23
CA ALA A 217 -7.04 -10.39 -21.21
C ALA A 217 -6.35 -10.53 -22.57
N ALA A 218 -5.03 -10.77 -22.61
CA ALA A 218 -4.28 -11.02 -23.84
C ALA A 218 -4.79 -12.25 -24.58
N LEU A 219 -5.03 -13.34 -23.85
CA LEU A 219 -5.60 -14.57 -24.42
C LEU A 219 -7.01 -14.33 -24.96
N LEU A 220 -7.87 -13.66 -24.18
CA LEU A 220 -9.26 -13.35 -24.56
C LEU A 220 -9.34 -12.41 -25.77
N ALA A 221 -8.41 -11.46 -25.91
CA ALA A 221 -8.38 -10.50 -26.99
C ALA A 221 -8.17 -11.15 -28.38
N VAL A 222 -7.47 -12.29 -28.44
CA VAL A 222 -7.24 -13.03 -29.70
C VAL A 222 -8.22 -14.18 -29.89
N THR A 223 -8.87 -14.66 -28.81
CA THR A 223 -9.76 -15.82 -28.84
C THR A 223 -11.24 -15.44 -28.75
N LEU A 224 -11.70 -15.01 -27.57
CA LEU A 224 -13.11 -14.75 -27.30
C LEU A 224 -13.61 -13.46 -27.97
N VAL A 225 -12.80 -12.38 -27.95
CA VAL A 225 -13.21 -11.08 -28.50
C VAL A 225 -13.58 -11.16 -29.98
N PRO A 226 -12.75 -11.73 -30.89
CA PRO A 226 -13.11 -11.82 -32.31
C PRO A 226 -14.39 -12.61 -32.57
N VAL A 227 -14.61 -13.69 -31.82
CA VAL A 227 -15.83 -14.51 -31.93
C VAL A 227 -17.04 -13.69 -31.48
N MET A 228 -16.95 -13.02 -30.34
CA MET A 228 -18.03 -12.18 -29.83
C MET A 228 -18.34 -11.00 -30.74
N MET A 229 -17.33 -10.39 -31.35
CA MET A 229 -17.53 -9.33 -32.34
C MET A 229 -18.37 -9.80 -33.52
N GLY A 230 -18.09 -11.00 -34.06
CA GLY A 230 -18.83 -11.56 -35.20
C GLY A 230 -20.30 -11.90 -34.89
N TYR A 231 -20.63 -12.15 -33.62
CA TYR A 231 -22.03 -12.32 -33.21
C TYR A 231 -22.73 -11.00 -32.90
N PHE A 232 -22.09 -10.08 -32.19
CA PHE A 232 -22.75 -8.92 -31.58
C PHE A 232 -22.62 -7.61 -32.37
N ILE A 233 -21.62 -7.47 -33.26
CA ILE A 233 -21.46 -6.25 -34.08
C ILE A 233 -22.32 -6.36 -35.34
N LYS A 234 -23.65 -6.35 -35.15
CA LYS A 234 -24.64 -6.34 -36.23
C LYS A 234 -25.70 -5.27 -35.96
N THR A 235 -26.34 -4.80 -37.03
CA THR A 235 -27.48 -3.86 -36.95
C THR A 235 -28.68 -4.51 -36.24
N THR A 236 -28.96 -5.79 -36.51
CA THR A 236 -30.02 -6.56 -35.83
C THR A 236 -29.55 -7.99 -35.53
N LEU A 237 -29.89 -8.52 -34.34
CA LEU A 237 -29.77 -9.95 -34.02
C LEU A 237 -30.98 -10.77 -34.50
N LEU A 238 -32.10 -10.08 -34.74
CA LEU A 238 -33.33 -10.64 -35.31
C LEU A 238 -33.25 -10.65 -36.84
N PRO A 239 -34.06 -11.49 -37.53
CA PRO A 239 -34.01 -11.60 -38.99
C PRO A 239 -34.11 -10.23 -39.68
N GLU A 240 -33.18 -9.94 -40.60
CA GLU A 240 -33.12 -8.67 -41.35
C GLU A 240 -34.38 -8.45 -42.21
N LEU A 241 -35.07 -9.53 -42.58
CA LEU A 241 -36.33 -9.51 -43.32
C LEU A 241 -37.51 -8.88 -42.54
N TRP A 242 -37.37 -8.65 -41.23
CA TRP A 242 -38.46 -8.11 -40.40
C TRP A 242 -38.44 -6.58 -40.34
N SER A 243 -39.62 -5.96 -40.35
CA SER A 243 -39.74 -4.50 -40.18
C SER A 243 -39.23 -4.05 -38.81
N ARG A 244 -38.65 -2.84 -38.72
CA ARG A 244 -38.12 -2.28 -37.45
C ARG A 244 -39.15 -2.25 -36.32
N LYS A 245 -40.44 -2.05 -36.64
CA LYS A 245 -41.54 -2.13 -35.65
C LYS A 245 -41.71 -3.54 -35.09
N LYS A 246 -41.68 -4.56 -35.96
CA LYS A 246 -41.77 -5.98 -35.58
C LYS A 246 -40.57 -6.40 -34.74
N GLN A 247 -39.37 -5.98 -35.11
CA GLN A 247 -38.15 -6.23 -34.34
C GLN A 247 -38.20 -5.63 -32.94
N ARG A 248 -38.66 -4.37 -32.79
CA ARG A 248 -38.84 -3.73 -31.47
C ARG A 248 -39.88 -4.48 -30.62
N LEU A 249 -41.02 -4.84 -31.21
CA LEU A 249 -42.09 -5.54 -30.48
C LEU A 249 -41.63 -6.93 -30.00
N VAL A 250 -40.89 -7.66 -30.82
CA VAL A 250 -40.30 -8.96 -30.43
C VAL A 250 -39.21 -8.78 -29.38
N SER A 251 -38.36 -7.75 -29.48
CA SER A 251 -37.33 -7.49 -28.46
C SER A 251 -37.94 -7.21 -27.07
N VAL A 252 -39.05 -6.48 -27.01
CA VAL A 252 -39.80 -6.23 -25.76
C VAL A 252 -40.47 -7.51 -25.27
N GLY A 253 -41.10 -8.28 -26.15
CA GLY A 253 -41.73 -9.56 -25.78
C GLY A 253 -40.75 -10.60 -25.24
N VAL A 254 -39.59 -10.77 -25.90
CA VAL A 254 -38.54 -11.69 -25.44
C VAL A 254 -37.90 -11.20 -24.14
N SER A 255 -37.65 -9.90 -23.99
CA SER A 255 -37.16 -9.31 -22.75
C SER A 255 -38.14 -9.54 -21.59
N ALA A 256 -39.44 -9.33 -21.80
CA ALA A 256 -40.47 -9.59 -20.79
C ALA A 256 -40.57 -11.08 -20.44
N LEU A 257 -40.41 -11.98 -21.41
CA LEU A 257 -40.37 -13.42 -21.19
C LEU A 257 -39.15 -13.85 -20.36
N ILE A 258 -37.96 -13.31 -20.67
CA ILE A 258 -36.73 -13.61 -19.91
C ILE A 258 -36.81 -13.04 -18.50
N PHE A 259 -37.34 -11.82 -18.35
CA PHE A 259 -37.65 -11.26 -17.04
C PHE A 259 -38.58 -12.18 -16.24
N LEU A 260 -39.71 -12.60 -16.83
CA LEU A 260 -40.66 -13.52 -16.20
C LEU A 260 -40.02 -14.86 -15.84
N LEU A 261 -39.18 -15.41 -16.71
CA LEU A 261 -38.47 -16.68 -16.48
C LEU A 261 -37.54 -16.58 -15.28
N PHE A 262 -36.67 -15.57 -15.23
CA PHE A 262 -35.75 -15.37 -14.12
C PHE A 262 -36.47 -15.02 -12.82
N TRP A 263 -37.57 -14.26 -12.91
CA TRP A 263 -38.44 -13.99 -11.77
C TRP A 263 -39.09 -15.27 -11.22
N LEU A 264 -39.62 -16.14 -12.09
CA LEU A 264 -40.18 -17.44 -11.70
C LEU A 264 -39.13 -18.37 -11.09
N ILE A 265 -37.95 -18.45 -11.69
CA ILE A 265 -36.83 -19.24 -11.14
C ILE A 265 -36.47 -18.73 -9.74
N SER A 266 -36.43 -17.41 -9.54
CA SER A 266 -36.15 -16.87 -8.21
C SER A 266 -37.25 -17.18 -7.17
N ALA A 267 -38.51 -17.21 -7.60
CA ALA A 267 -39.64 -17.58 -6.74
C ALA A 267 -39.64 -19.08 -6.37
N LEU A 268 -39.09 -19.94 -7.23
CA LEU A 268 -38.95 -21.38 -7.00
C LEU A 268 -37.81 -21.75 -6.03
N PHE A 269 -36.79 -20.88 -5.89
CA PHE A 269 -35.63 -21.12 -5.03
C PHE A 269 -35.36 -19.99 -4.03
N PRO A 270 -36.32 -19.69 -3.12
CA PRO A 270 -36.22 -18.54 -2.21
C PRO A 270 -35.05 -18.62 -1.23
N MET A 271 -34.60 -19.84 -0.86
CA MET A 271 -33.47 -20.08 0.04
C MET A 271 -32.09 -20.03 -0.65
N SER A 272 -32.03 -19.79 -1.96
CA SER A 272 -30.78 -19.73 -2.73
C SER A 272 -30.33 -18.28 -2.97
N VAL A 273 -29.08 -18.07 -3.38
CA VAL A 273 -28.57 -16.74 -3.83
C VAL A 273 -29.46 -16.15 -4.95
N LEU A 274 -30.02 -17.01 -5.80
CA LEU A 274 -30.99 -16.66 -6.83
C LEU A 274 -32.34 -16.18 -6.26
N GLY A 275 -32.71 -16.61 -5.05
CA GLY A 275 -33.87 -16.10 -4.33
C GLY A 275 -33.63 -14.72 -3.74
N ALA A 276 -32.50 -14.53 -3.04
CA ALA A 276 -32.15 -13.27 -2.38
C ALA A 276 -31.97 -12.08 -3.35
N PHE A 277 -31.42 -12.33 -4.55
CA PHE A 277 -31.19 -11.31 -5.59
C PHE A 277 -32.08 -11.48 -6.83
N GLY A 278 -33.09 -12.33 -6.74
CA GLY A 278 -33.85 -12.82 -7.90
C GLY A 278 -34.50 -11.75 -8.76
N ILE A 279 -35.15 -10.77 -8.12
CA ILE A 279 -35.78 -9.65 -8.82
C ILE A 279 -34.72 -8.79 -9.51
N SER A 280 -33.62 -8.47 -8.82
CA SER A 280 -32.52 -7.67 -9.38
C SER A 280 -31.87 -8.37 -10.58
N ILE A 281 -31.67 -9.68 -10.49
CA ILE A 281 -31.13 -10.51 -11.58
C ILE A 281 -32.14 -10.56 -12.74
N ALA A 282 -33.44 -10.74 -12.46
CA ALA A 282 -34.48 -10.75 -13.48
C ALA A 282 -34.57 -9.40 -14.22
N ILE A 283 -34.56 -8.27 -13.49
CA ILE A 283 -34.54 -6.92 -14.07
C ILE A 283 -33.29 -6.75 -14.92
N PHE A 284 -32.12 -7.13 -14.41
CA PHE A 284 -30.85 -7.02 -15.12
C PHE A 284 -30.86 -7.85 -16.41
N MET A 285 -31.28 -9.12 -16.35
CA MET A 285 -31.34 -10.01 -17.51
C MET A 285 -32.40 -9.55 -18.53
N GLY A 286 -33.55 -9.08 -18.06
CA GLY A 286 -34.59 -8.48 -18.91
C GLY A 286 -34.08 -7.21 -19.62
N ALA A 287 -33.46 -6.29 -18.89
CA ALA A 287 -32.89 -5.06 -19.44
C ALA A 287 -31.72 -5.35 -20.39
N LEU A 288 -30.82 -6.26 -20.03
CA LEU A 288 -29.69 -6.68 -20.85
C LEU A 288 -30.18 -7.29 -22.17
N THR A 289 -31.17 -8.18 -22.12
CA THR A 289 -31.72 -8.81 -23.32
C THR A 289 -32.49 -7.83 -24.19
N LEU A 290 -33.20 -6.86 -23.59
CA LEU A 290 -33.80 -5.76 -24.33
C LEU A 290 -32.73 -4.95 -25.06
N LEU A 291 -31.69 -4.52 -24.35
CA LEU A 291 -30.60 -3.71 -24.92
C LEU A 291 -29.83 -4.48 -25.99
N LEU A 292 -29.64 -5.79 -25.82
CA LEU A 292 -29.00 -6.64 -26.83
C LEU A 292 -29.91 -6.88 -28.04
N LEU A 293 -31.21 -7.10 -27.89
CA LEU A 293 -32.10 -7.37 -29.03
C LEU A 293 -32.60 -6.09 -29.72
N TRP A 294 -32.52 -4.94 -29.06
CA TRP A 294 -32.95 -3.66 -29.61
C TRP A 294 -32.19 -3.33 -30.91
N PRO A 295 -32.87 -2.96 -32.01
CA PRO A 295 -32.19 -2.55 -33.25
C PRO A 295 -31.34 -1.31 -33.01
N GLN A 296 -30.04 -1.40 -33.29
CA GLN A 296 -29.07 -0.32 -33.11
C GLN A 296 -28.37 -0.02 -34.44
N GLU A 297 -28.15 1.25 -34.72
CA GLU A 297 -27.38 1.68 -35.89
C GLU A 297 -25.92 1.89 -35.50
N ILE A 298 -25.00 1.31 -36.28
CA ILE A 298 -23.58 1.62 -36.18
C ILE A 298 -23.41 3.01 -36.80
N LYS A 299 -23.14 4.02 -35.96
CA LYS A 299 -22.95 5.39 -36.44
C LYS A 299 -21.57 5.50 -37.11
N PRO A 300 -21.50 6.04 -38.33
CA PRO A 300 -20.23 6.29 -39.00
C PRO A 300 -19.35 7.24 -38.18
N GLU A 301 -18.04 7.09 -38.30
CA GLU A 301 -17.03 7.76 -37.47
C GLU A 301 -17.21 9.29 -37.41
N ASN A 302 -17.62 9.90 -38.53
CA ASN A 302 -17.84 11.33 -38.67
C ASN A 302 -19.09 11.87 -37.96
N ARG A 303 -20.04 11.00 -37.57
CA ARG A 303 -21.28 11.37 -36.88
C ARG A 303 -21.19 11.23 -35.37
N ASN A 304 -20.10 10.68 -34.83
CA ASN A 304 -19.90 10.60 -33.38
C ASN A 304 -19.49 12.00 -32.84
N PRO A 305 -20.27 12.62 -31.94
CA PRO A 305 -19.99 13.96 -31.44
C PRO A 305 -18.69 14.03 -30.64
N VAL A 306 -18.36 12.99 -29.86
CA VAL A 306 -17.12 12.92 -29.07
C VAL A 306 -15.92 12.87 -30.01
N ASN A 307 -15.99 12.03 -31.04
CA ASN A 307 -14.91 11.90 -32.01
C ASN A 307 -14.69 13.19 -32.81
N ARG A 308 -15.77 13.79 -33.31
CA ARG A 308 -15.68 15.04 -34.08
C ARG A 308 -15.03 16.14 -33.26
N PHE A 309 -15.35 16.24 -31.97
CA PHE A 309 -14.71 17.19 -31.06
C PHE A 309 -13.21 16.88 -30.88
N LEU A 310 -12.85 15.63 -30.57
CA LEU A 310 -11.45 15.24 -30.38
C LEU A 310 -10.60 15.48 -31.64
N ILE A 311 -11.10 15.09 -32.82
CA ILE A 311 -10.44 15.32 -34.10
C ILE A 311 -10.33 16.82 -34.41
N TRP A 312 -11.38 17.60 -34.11
CA TRP A 312 -11.39 19.05 -34.30
C TRP A 312 -10.34 19.76 -33.44
N VAL A 313 -10.13 19.30 -32.20
CA VAL A 313 -9.08 19.81 -31.31
C VAL A 313 -7.68 19.34 -31.77
N TYR A 314 -7.54 18.07 -32.15
CA TYR A 314 -6.24 17.47 -32.41
C TYR A 314 -5.63 17.85 -33.77
N ARG A 315 -6.44 17.87 -34.85
CA ARG A 315 -5.94 18.14 -36.23
C ARG A 315 -5.15 19.46 -36.36
N PRO A 316 -5.61 20.60 -35.80
CA PRO A 316 -4.84 21.85 -35.82
C PRO A 316 -3.51 21.72 -35.08
N VAL A 317 -3.52 21.05 -33.93
CA VAL A 317 -2.33 20.86 -33.09
C VAL A 317 -1.27 20.03 -33.83
N ILE A 318 -1.64 18.86 -34.36
CA ILE A 318 -0.68 18.00 -35.05
C ILE A 318 -0.13 18.65 -36.33
N ARG A 319 -0.96 19.40 -37.06
CA ARG A 319 -0.50 20.14 -38.26
C ARG A 319 0.55 21.18 -37.88
N TRP A 320 0.33 21.93 -36.80
CA TRP A 320 1.30 22.90 -36.30
C TRP A 320 2.60 22.21 -35.84
N VAL A 321 2.47 21.10 -35.12
CA VAL A 321 3.58 20.30 -34.59
C VAL A 321 4.50 19.77 -35.69
N LEU A 322 3.94 19.23 -36.78
CA LEU A 322 4.74 18.67 -37.88
C LEU A 322 5.51 19.76 -38.65
N HIS A 323 4.94 20.96 -38.77
CA HIS A 323 5.63 22.12 -39.36
C HIS A 323 6.73 22.67 -38.43
N HIS A 324 6.50 22.69 -37.12
CA HIS A 324 7.41 23.27 -36.12
C HIS A 324 8.11 22.21 -35.25
N LYS A 325 8.46 21.06 -35.83
CA LYS A 325 9.02 19.91 -35.09
C LYS A 325 10.19 20.22 -34.14
N ALA A 326 11.07 21.15 -34.52
CA ALA A 326 12.21 21.53 -33.70
C ALA A 326 11.78 22.24 -32.40
N VAL A 327 10.76 23.10 -32.49
CA VAL A 327 10.16 23.79 -31.33
C VAL A 327 9.46 22.78 -30.44
N THR A 328 8.68 21.86 -31.02
CA THR A 328 7.99 20.81 -30.27
C THR A 328 8.96 19.90 -29.52
N MET A 329 10.05 19.48 -30.18
CA MET A 329 11.10 18.67 -29.55
C MET A 329 11.81 19.45 -28.44
N ALA A 330 12.13 20.74 -28.65
CA ALA A 330 12.75 21.56 -27.61
C ALA A 330 11.84 21.73 -26.39
N LEU A 331 10.53 21.95 -26.60
CA LEU A 331 9.55 22.03 -25.51
C LEU A 331 9.44 20.70 -24.76
N ALA A 332 9.41 19.57 -25.48
CA ALA A 332 9.36 18.25 -24.88
C ALA A 332 10.59 17.97 -24.02
N VAL A 333 11.78 18.35 -24.48
CA VAL A 333 13.02 18.28 -23.69
C VAL A 333 12.90 19.17 -22.45
N LEU A 334 12.41 20.40 -22.57
CA LEU A 334 12.22 21.31 -21.45
C LEU A 334 11.28 20.74 -20.38
N VAL A 335 10.20 20.08 -20.79
CA VAL A 335 9.29 19.37 -19.88
C VAL A 335 10.01 18.24 -19.15
N VAL A 336 10.82 17.45 -19.85
CA VAL A 336 11.62 16.38 -19.22
C VAL A 336 12.69 16.94 -18.29
N LEU A 337 13.28 18.09 -18.60
CA LEU A 337 14.26 18.76 -17.74
C LEU A 337 13.68 19.12 -16.36
N THR A 338 12.36 19.27 -16.21
CA THR A 338 11.73 19.47 -14.89
C THR A 338 11.96 18.30 -13.91
N LEU A 339 12.37 17.12 -14.41
CA LEU A 339 12.76 15.99 -13.58
C LEU A 339 14.17 16.09 -13.01
N LEU A 340 14.98 17.06 -13.43
CA LEU A 340 16.35 17.17 -12.93
C LEU A 340 16.37 17.62 -11.46
N PRO A 341 17.33 17.10 -10.67
CA PRO A 341 17.58 17.56 -9.30
C PRO A 341 18.26 18.95 -9.32
N PHE A 342 17.49 19.98 -9.67
CA PHE A 342 17.98 21.32 -9.96
C PHE A 342 18.58 22.03 -8.73
N ARG A 343 18.05 21.79 -7.53
CA ARG A 343 18.54 22.38 -6.30
C ARG A 343 19.96 21.91 -5.98
N SER A 344 20.19 20.60 -5.93
CA SER A 344 21.53 20.06 -5.64
C SER A 344 22.53 20.28 -6.78
N MET A 345 22.06 20.28 -8.03
CA MET A 345 22.93 20.50 -9.19
C MET A 345 23.34 21.96 -9.38
N VAL A 346 22.44 22.91 -9.09
CA VAL A 346 22.61 24.32 -9.45
C VAL A 346 22.54 25.22 -8.22
N VAL A 347 21.43 25.20 -7.48
CA VAL A 347 21.17 26.20 -6.40
C VAL A 347 22.18 26.10 -5.25
N GLU A 348 22.58 24.88 -4.88
CA GLU A 348 23.51 24.63 -3.76
C GLU A 348 24.98 24.82 -4.14
N LYS A 349 25.31 24.72 -5.44
CA LYS A 349 26.68 24.94 -5.95
C LYS A 349 26.97 26.40 -6.30
N LEU A 350 25.93 27.24 -6.37
CA LEU A 350 26.08 28.66 -6.68
C LEU A 350 26.48 29.45 -5.41
N PRO A 351 27.47 30.36 -5.51
CA PRO A 351 27.81 31.26 -4.41
C PRO A 351 26.63 32.19 -4.07
N GLU A 352 26.61 32.70 -2.83
CA GLU A 352 25.56 33.63 -2.39
C GLU A 352 25.54 34.91 -3.24
N GLY A 353 24.37 35.23 -3.81
CA GLY A 353 24.20 36.35 -4.71
C GLY A 353 22.85 36.36 -5.45
N PRO A 354 22.59 37.38 -6.30
CA PRO A 354 21.32 37.55 -7.01
C PRO A 354 20.97 36.37 -7.93
N ILE A 355 21.98 35.69 -8.46
CA ILE A 355 21.82 34.50 -9.31
C ILE A 355 21.30 33.31 -8.49
N ARG A 356 21.79 33.10 -7.26
CA ARG A 356 21.29 32.05 -6.37
C ARG A 356 19.84 32.29 -5.97
N THR A 357 19.44 33.55 -5.72
CA THR A 357 18.03 33.89 -5.46
C THR A 357 17.13 33.69 -6.68
N LEU A 358 17.61 33.97 -7.90
CA LEU A 358 16.87 33.70 -9.12
C LEU A 358 16.70 32.18 -9.34
N ALA A 359 17.79 31.42 -9.18
CA ALA A 359 17.78 29.96 -9.25
C ALA A 359 16.85 29.35 -8.18
N GLY A 360 16.87 29.87 -6.95
CA GLY A 360 15.94 29.47 -5.89
C GLY A 360 14.47 29.75 -6.22
N LYS A 361 14.16 30.82 -6.99
CA LYS A 361 12.79 31.02 -7.51
C LYS A 361 12.41 30.04 -8.62
N MET A 362 13.38 29.57 -9.41
CA MET A 362 13.17 28.58 -10.46
C MET A 362 12.98 27.17 -9.93
N ASP A 363 13.52 26.86 -8.75
CA ASP A 363 13.36 25.57 -8.05
C ASP A 363 11.88 25.14 -7.89
N ARG A 364 10.92 26.06 -7.90
CA ARG A 364 9.48 25.74 -7.91
C ARG A 364 9.02 24.90 -9.12
N PHE A 365 9.80 24.90 -10.20
CA PHE A 365 9.52 24.12 -11.42
C PHE A 365 10.18 22.74 -11.42
N PHE A 366 10.88 22.35 -10.35
CA PHE A 366 11.58 21.08 -10.22
C PHE A 366 11.05 20.33 -8.98
N PRO A 367 10.07 19.43 -9.13
CA PRO A 367 9.44 18.76 -8.00
C PRO A 367 10.29 17.64 -7.37
N LEU A 368 11.24 17.05 -8.10
CA LEU A 368 11.90 15.79 -7.71
C LEU A 368 12.53 15.84 -6.30
N GLU A 369 13.28 16.90 -5.98
CA GLU A 369 14.00 17.04 -4.71
C GLU A 369 13.12 17.53 -3.55
N LYS A 370 11.84 17.84 -3.82
CA LYS A 370 10.88 18.31 -2.81
C LYS A 370 10.01 17.18 -2.27
N ILE A 371 10.05 16.04 -2.94
CA ILE A 371 9.30 14.87 -2.53
C ILE A 371 10.17 14.09 -1.52
N GLY A 372 9.66 13.94 -0.29
CA GLY A 372 10.35 13.18 0.76
C GLY A 372 10.40 11.68 0.49
N GLY A 373 11.20 10.94 1.25
CA GLY A 373 11.31 9.48 1.15
C GLY A 373 10.67 8.75 2.33
N GLU A 374 9.82 7.76 2.05
CA GLU A 374 9.29 6.85 3.07
C GLU A 374 9.33 5.39 2.58
N PHE A 375 9.47 4.44 3.49
CA PHE A 375 9.52 3.02 3.10
C PHE A 375 8.20 2.56 2.49
N MET A 376 7.17 2.61 3.31
CA MET A 376 5.81 2.28 2.95
C MET A 376 4.88 3.23 3.65
N PRO A 377 3.77 3.53 3.01
CA PRO A 377 2.97 4.60 3.49
C PRO A 377 1.98 4.03 4.52
N PRO A 378 1.53 4.81 5.51
CA PRO A 378 0.80 4.27 6.66
C PRO A 378 -0.48 3.56 6.20
N LEU A 379 -0.68 2.35 6.71
CA LEU A 379 -1.86 1.51 6.50
C LEU A 379 -2.75 1.65 7.73
N TYR A 380 -3.87 2.37 7.60
CA TYR A 380 -4.81 2.49 8.71
C TYR A 380 -5.51 1.14 8.99
N GLU A 381 -5.44 0.69 10.24
CA GLU A 381 -5.92 -0.63 10.68
C GLU A 381 -7.29 -0.59 11.38
N GLY A 382 -7.88 0.60 11.58
CA GLY A 382 -9.09 0.77 12.40
C GLY A 382 -8.77 1.04 13.87
N ASP A 383 -7.86 0.26 14.45
CA ASP A 383 -7.45 0.35 15.85
C ASP A 383 -6.04 0.96 16.01
N LEU A 384 -5.76 1.48 17.21
CA LEU A 384 -4.47 2.06 17.57
C LEU A 384 -3.77 1.24 18.66
N LEU A 385 -2.45 1.40 18.74
CA LEU A 385 -1.60 0.81 19.76
C LEU A 385 -0.74 1.90 20.38
N TYR A 386 -0.86 2.06 21.70
CA TYR A 386 -0.05 2.97 22.51
C TYR A 386 1.02 2.17 23.26
N MET A 387 2.30 2.49 23.05
CA MET A 387 3.43 1.73 23.60
C MET A 387 4.51 2.60 24.23
N PRO A 388 4.19 3.30 25.32
CA PRO A 388 5.17 4.13 25.97
C PRO A 388 6.28 3.30 26.61
N SER A 389 7.39 3.95 26.91
CA SER A 389 8.47 3.37 27.68
C SER A 389 8.86 4.26 28.84
N THR A 390 9.16 3.65 29.97
CA THR A 390 9.67 4.31 31.16
C THR A 390 10.98 3.68 31.61
N PHE A 391 11.59 4.30 32.61
CA PHE A 391 12.85 3.83 33.18
C PHE A 391 12.69 2.44 33.83
N PRO A 392 13.75 1.62 33.80
CA PRO A 392 13.76 0.34 34.51
C PRO A 392 13.63 0.54 36.02
N GLY A 393 13.16 -0.49 36.73
CA GLY A 393 13.04 -0.46 38.19
C GLY A 393 11.68 0.00 38.73
N ILE A 394 10.70 0.27 37.86
CA ILE A 394 9.31 0.51 38.29
C ILE A 394 8.75 -0.73 39.01
N SER A 395 8.10 -0.51 40.16
CA SER A 395 7.44 -1.59 40.90
C SER A 395 6.14 -2.00 40.23
N ILE A 396 5.72 -3.27 40.38
CA ILE A 396 4.43 -3.79 39.86
C ILE A 396 3.25 -2.90 40.31
N THR A 397 3.27 -2.43 41.56
CA THR A 397 2.21 -1.56 42.08
C THR A 397 2.16 -0.21 41.38
N LYS A 398 3.32 0.41 41.11
CA LYS A 398 3.37 1.70 40.41
C LYS A 398 3.09 1.54 38.92
N ALA A 399 3.56 0.45 38.31
CA ALA A 399 3.25 0.05 36.95
C ALA A 399 1.73 -0.07 36.72
N ARG A 400 1.01 -0.73 37.64
CA ARG A 400 -0.46 -0.81 37.60
C ARG A 400 -1.13 0.56 37.68
N GLU A 401 -0.68 1.42 38.60
CA GLU A 401 -1.24 2.77 38.75
C GLU A 401 -1.02 3.60 37.47
N LEU A 402 0.19 3.49 36.89
CA LEU A 402 0.53 4.16 35.65
C LEU A 402 -0.36 3.70 34.49
N LEU A 403 -0.53 2.39 34.33
CA LEU A 403 -1.39 1.78 33.31
C LEU A 403 -2.84 2.28 33.43
N GLN A 404 -3.40 2.23 34.64
CA GLN A 404 -4.77 2.68 34.87
C GLN A 404 -4.95 4.18 34.60
N GLN A 405 -3.95 5.01 34.95
CA GLN A 405 -3.99 6.45 34.66
C GLN A 405 -3.96 6.73 33.16
N THR A 406 -3.08 6.06 32.40
CA THR A 406 -3.02 6.22 30.95
C THR A 406 -4.32 5.77 30.29
N ASP A 407 -4.87 4.63 30.72
CA ASP A 407 -6.06 4.06 30.11
C ASP A 407 -7.32 4.90 30.36
N LYS A 408 -7.46 5.49 31.57
CA LYS A 408 -8.50 6.49 31.86
C LYS A 408 -8.43 7.70 30.95
N ILE A 409 -7.23 8.21 30.69
CA ILE A 409 -7.05 9.38 29.80
C ILE A 409 -7.44 9.01 28.38
N ILE A 410 -7.00 7.85 27.88
CA ILE A 410 -7.34 7.38 26.53
C ILE A 410 -8.85 7.17 26.39
N LYS A 411 -9.49 6.54 27.38
CA LYS A 411 -10.94 6.27 27.37
C LYS A 411 -11.79 7.55 27.41
N SER A 412 -11.24 8.68 27.85
CA SER A 412 -11.95 9.97 27.87
C SER A 412 -12.25 10.54 26.48
N PHE A 413 -11.58 10.04 25.42
CA PHE A 413 -11.80 10.48 24.04
C PHE A 413 -13.06 9.84 23.46
N PRO A 414 -13.97 10.61 22.84
CA PRO A 414 -15.26 10.10 22.37
C PRO A 414 -15.16 9.10 21.22
N GLU A 415 -14.07 9.14 20.44
CA GLU A 415 -13.78 8.21 19.35
C GLU A 415 -13.35 6.82 19.84
N VAL A 416 -12.91 6.71 21.10
CA VAL A 416 -12.44 5.45 21.67
C VAL A 416 -13.63 4.62 22.13
N GLU A 417 -13.73 3.39 21.61
CA GLU A 417 -14.73 2.41 22.05
C GLU A 417 -14.25 1.68 23.29
N ARG A 418 -13.03 1.14 23.28
CA ARG A 418 -12.42 0.39 24.40
C ARG A 418 -10.92 0.61 24.50
N VAL A 419 -10.42 0.47 25.72
CA VAL A 419 -8.99 0.54 26.03
C VAL A 419 -8.61 -0.71 26.81
N PHE A 420 -7.67 -1.47 26.28
CA PHE A 420 -7.12 -2.64 26.95
C PHE A 420 -5.63 -2.48 27.14
N GLY A 421 -5.26 -2.02 28.34
CA GLY A 421 -3.89 -1.86 28.75
C GLY A 421 -3.25 -3.16 29.16
N LYS A 422 -1.99 -3.33 28.78
CA LYS A 422 -1.11 -4.37 29.30
C LYS A 422 0.23 -3.74 29.69
N ILE A 423 0.74 -4.07 30.87
CA ILE A 423 2.13 -3.75 31.27
C ILE A 423 2.85 -5.05 31.60
N GLY A 424 4.09 -5.20 31.12
CA GLY A 424 4.78 -6.49 31.16
C GLY A 424 4.27 -7.46 30.10
N ARG A 425 4.43 -8.77 30.37
CA ARG A 425 4.19 -9.84 29.39
C ARG A 425 2.97 -10.69 29.71
N ALA A 426 2.35 -11.21 28.65
CA ALA A 426 1.47 -12.36 28.73
C ALA A 426 2.28 -13.66 28.91
N ASP A 427 1.63 -14.73 29.39
CA ASP A 427 2.25 -16.06 29.54
C ASP A 427 2.39 -16.79 28.20
N THR A 428 3.23 -16.23 27.33
CA THR A 428 3.61 -16.78 26.03
C THR A 428 5.05 -16.41 25.70
N ALA A 429 5.75 -17.29 24.99
CA ALA A 429 7.10 -17.00 24.48
C ALA A 429 7.13 -15.86 23.44
N THR A 430 5.99 -15.49 22.87
CA THR A 430 5.90 -14.41 21.86
C THR A 430 5.89 -13.00 22.45
N ASP A 431 5.85 -12.88 23.77
CA ASP A 431 5.76 -11.59 24.47
C ASP A 431 6.88 -11.46 25.52
N PRO A 432 8.02 -10.84 25.17
CA PRO A 432 9.12 -10.64 26.09
C PRO A 432 9.05 -9.28 26.83
N ALA A 433 7.89 -8.61 26.86
CA ALA A 433 7.80 -7.24 27.38
C ALA A 433 8.12 -7.15 28.89
N PRO A 434 9.01 -6.22 29.31
CA PRO A 434 9.29 -5.96 30.72
C PRO A 434 8.20 -5.12 31.37
N LEU A 435 8.18 -5.07 32.72
CA LEU A 435 7.24 -4.23 33.48
C LEU A 435 7.45 -2.71 33.30
N SER A 436 8.51 -2.28 32.63
CA SER A 436 8.73 -0.88 32.23
C SER A 436 8.12 -0.53 30.86
N MET A 437 7.45 -1.49 30.21
CA MET A 437 6.83 -1.33 28.90
C MET A 437 5.34 -1.57 29.00
N ILE A 438 4.57 -0.58 28.54
CA ILE A 438 3.12 -0.67 28.37
C ILE A 438 2.84 -0.96 26.90
N GLU A 439 1.83 -1.79 26.66
CA GLU A 439 1.18 -1.98 25.38
C GLU A 439 -0.33 -1.88 25.60
N THR A 440 -0.90 -0.72 25.28
CA THR A 440 -2.34 -0.48 25.36
C THR A 440 -2.94 -0.60 23.97
N THR A 441 -3.88 -1.54 23.80
CA THR A 441 -4.66 -1.69 22.57
C THR A 441 -5.90 -0.82 22.67
N ILE A 442 -6.11 0.03 21.67
CA ILE A 442 -7.16 1.04 21.66
C ILE A 442 -8.10 0.71 20.50
N MET A 443 -9.28 0.24 20.84
CA MET A 443 -10.35 -0.04 19.89
C MET A 443 -11.11 1.25 19.62
N LEU A 444 -11.16 1.67 18.35
CA LEU A 444 -11.85 2.88 17.95
C LEU A 444 -13.25 2.56 17.43
N LYS A 445 -14.17 3.49 17.66
CA LYS A 445 -15.50 3.44 17.04
C LYS A 445 -15.41 3.57 15.52
N PRO A 446 -16.45 3.15 14.77
CA PRO A 446 -16.55 3.45 13.34
C PRO A 446 -16.34 4.94 13.04
N GLN A 447 -15.63 5.25 11.94
CA GLN A 447 -15.25 6.64 11.61
C GLN A 447 -16.46 7.54 11.36
N GLU A 448 -17.61 6.97 11.05
CA GLU A 448 -18.88 7.69 10.87
C GLU A 448 -19.38 8.34 12.17
N GLU A 449 -18.96 7.82 13.33
CA GLU A 449 -19.34 8.32 14.66
C GLU A 449 -18.34 9.35 15.22
N TRP A 450 -17.27 9.63 14.49
CA TRP A 450 -16.22 10.54 14.96
C TRP A 450 -16.64 12.00 14.82
N ARG A 451 -16.06 12.86 15.66
CA ARG A 451 -16.38 14.29 15.60
C ARG A 451 -15.83 14.96 14.34
N GLU A 452 -16.58 15.96 13.87
CA GLU A 452 -16.14 16.83 12.79
C GLU A 452 -15.24 17.95 13.32
N VAL A 453 -14.12 18.19 12.62
CA VAL A 453 -13.19 19.29 12.86
C VAL A 453 -13.27 20.33 11.73
N PRO A 454 -13.18 21.63 12.06
CA PRO A 454 -13.08 22.68 11.05
C PRO A 454 -11.75 22.60 10.31
N VAL A 455 -11.77 22.81 9.00
CA VAL A 455 -10.58 22.84 8.14
C VAL A 455 -10.53 24.16 7.39
N GLU A 456 -9.43 24.89 7.57
CA GLU A 456 -9.14 26.05 6.75
C GLU A 456 -8.86 25.61 5.31
N ARG A 457 -9.68 26.09 4.37
CA ARG A 457 -9.45 25.93 2.94
C ARG A 457 -8.84 27.22 2.38
N PHE A 458 -8.19 27.12 1.23
CA PHE A 458 -7.59 28.27 0.54
C PHE A 458 -8.60 29.39 0.20
N PHE A 459 -9.89 29.08 0.19
CA PHE A 459 -10.99 30.01 -0.04
C PHE A 459 -11.77 30.39 1.23
N SER A 460 -11.38 29.92 2.43
CA SER A 460 -12.11 30.21 3.66
C SER A 460 -12.14 31.70 4.02
N GLY A 461 -11.15 32.47 3.53
CA GLY A 461 -11.11 33.93 3.63
C GLY A 461 -11.82 34.70 2.50
N TRP A 462 -12.47 34.02 1.54
CA TRP A 462 -13.09 34.66 0.38
C TRP A 462 -14.52 35.15 0.65
N PRO A 463 -15.04 36.12 -0.12
CA PRO A 463 -16.42 36.60 0.00
C PRO A 463 -17.47 35.47 -0.13
N GLY A 464 -18.55 35.58 0.64
CA GLY A 464 -19.58 34.53 0.78
C GLY A 464 -20.15 34.00 -0.53
N PHE A 465 -20.35 34.86 -1.55
CA PHE A 465 -20.93 34.45 -2.83
C PHE A 465 -20.03 33.48 -3.63
N ILE A 466 -18.72 33.50 -3.43
CA ILE A 466 -17.76 32.55 -4.03
C ILE A 466 -17.51 31.38 -3.08
N ARG A 467 -17.47 31.65 -1.77
CA ARG A 467 -17.24 30.65 -0.73
C ARG A 467 -18.36 29.62 -0.66
N THR A 468 -19.63 30.01 -0.71
CA THR A 468 -20.76 29.07 -0.57
C THR A 468 -20.80 27.96 -1.62
N PRO A 469 -20.65 28.22 -2.93
CA PRO A 469 -20.58 27.14 -3.92
C PRO A 469 -19.31 26.29 -3.79
N LEU A 470 -18.16 26.90 -3.44
CA LEU A 470 -16.91 26.16 -3.23
C LEU A 470 -16.96 25.27 -1.98
N ALA A 471 -17.56 25.74 -0.89
CA ALA A 471 -17.74 24.99 0.36
C ALA A 471 -18.65 23.77 0.19
N LYS A 472 -19.52 23.77 -0.82
CA LYS A 472 -20.36 22.61 -1.18
C LYS A 472 -19.55 21.50 -1.88
N ILE A 473 -18.48 21.85 -2.58
CA ILE A 473 -17.59 20.91 -3.25
C ILE A 473 -16.44 20.49 -2.32
N TRP A 474 -15.90 21.44 -1.56
CA TRP A 474 -14.89 21.23 -0.52
C TRP A 474 -15.42 21.64 0.85
N PRO A 475 -16.00 20.70 1.61
CA PRO A 475 -16.46 20.97 2.96
C PRO A 475 -15.36 21.60 3.84
N GLU A 476 -15.75 22.64 4.57
CA GLU A 476 -14.94 23.30 5.62
C GLU A 476 -15.01 22.55 6.96
N LYS A 477 -15.79 21.47 7.02
CA LYS A 477 -15.80 20.50 8.12
C LYS A 477 -15.46 19.14 7.54
N ARG A 478 -14.65 18.37 8.26
CA ARG A 478 -14.40 16.97 7.95
C ARG A 478 -14.27 16.19 9.24
N VAL A 479 -14.46 14.88 9.16
CA VAL A 479 -14.14 13.98 10.27
C VAL A 479 -12.65 14.12 10.65
N ILE A 480 -12.36 14.12 11.95
CA ILE A 480 -10.98 14.12 12.46
C ILE A 480 -10.17 12.97 11.85
N THR A 481 -8.91 13.21 11.51
CA THR A 481 -8.08 12.13 10.97
C THR A 481 -7.48 11.29 12.10
N PRO A 482 -7.14 10.00 11.85
CA PRO A 482 -6.44 9.18 12.84
C PRO A 482 -5.14 9.82 13.35
N LYS A 483 -4.42 10.54 12.48
CA LYS A 483 -3.19 11.24 12.85
C LYS A 483 -3.46 12.39 13.82
N GLU A 484 -4.47 13.21 13.55
CA GLU A 484 -4.86 14.30 14.46
C GLU A 484 -5.35 13.77 15.81
N LEU A 485 -6.10 12.66 15.80
CA LEU A 485 -6.55 12.00 17.02
C LEU A 485 -5.35 11.50 17.85
N MET A 486 -4.39 10.83 17.22
CA MET A 486 -3.14 10.41 17.88
C MET A 486 -2.37 11.62 18.43
N ASP A 487 -2.26 12.72 17.69
CA ASP A 487 -1.58 13.93 18.15
C ASP A 487 -2.29 14.57 19.35
N GLU A 488 -3.62 14.56 19.39
CA GLU A 488 -4.41 15.02 20.54
C GLU A 488 -4.25 14.12 21.76
N MET A 489 -4.33 12.79 21.59
CA MET A 489 -4.08 11.83 22.67
C MET A 489 -2.65 11.96 23.21
N ASN A 490 -1.67 12.14 22.32
CA ASN A 490 -0.27 12.34 22.71
C ASN A 490 -0.09 13.61 23.55
N ARG A 491 -0.79 14.70 23.23
CA ARG A 491 -0.78 15.93 24.02
C ARG A 491 -1.47 15.77 25.39
N ALA A 492 -2.51 14.94 25.48
CA ALA A 492 -3.20 14.68 26.73
C ALA A 492 -2.39 13.79 27.69
N ILE A 493 -1.58 12.88 27.17
CA ILE A 493 -0.81 11.91 27.98
C ILE A 493 0.64 12.39 28.16
N GLN A 494 0.85 13.44 28.95
CA GLN A 494 2.19 13.96 29.25
C GLN A 494 2.59 13.62 30.69
N LEU A 495 3.04 12.37 30.90
CA LEU A 495 3.43 11.87 32.22
C LEU A 495 4.95 11.98 32.42
N PRO A 496 5.43 12.49 33.58
CA PRO A 496 6.86 12.57 33.85
C PRO A 496 7.55 11.20 33.80
N GLY A 497 8.68 11.12 33.08
CA GLY A 497 9.47 9.89 32.96
C GLY A 497 8.86 8.83 32.05
N VAL A 498 7.84 9.17 31.26
CA VAL A 498 7.19 8.29 30.28
C VAL A 498 7.39 8.89 28.89
N THR A 499 7.96 8.10 27.98
CA THR A 499 8.11 8.49 26.57
C THR A 499 7.06 7.79 25.73
N ASN A 500 6.14 8.57 25.16
CA ASN A 500 5.04 8.05 24.34
C ASN A 500 5.54 7.55 22.98
N ALA A 501 4.86 6.50 22.49
CA ALA A 501 4.97 6.05 21.12
C ALA A 501 3.60 5.54 20.64
N TRP A 502 3.18 6.00 19.47
CA TRP A 502 1.87 5.71 18.89
C TRP A 502 2.03 4.99 17.56
N THR A 503 1.23 3.96 17.34
CA THR A 503 1.32 3.12 16.14
C THR A 503 0.05 2.27 16.02
N MET A 504 0.06 1.26 15.17
CA MET A 504 -1.05 0.35 14.94
C MET A 504 -0.62 -1.11 15.21
N PRO A 505 -1.54 -2.01 15.64
CA PRO A 505 -1.18 -3.34 16.10
C PRO A 505 -0.39 -4.20 15.10
N ILE A 506 -0.88 -4.37 13.87
CA ILE A 506 -0.28 -5.23 12.85
C ILE A 506 1.05 -4.65 12.38
N LYS A 507 1.08 -3.36 12.03
CA LYS A 507 2.29 -2.64 11.61
C LYS A 507 3.41 -2.82 12.63
N THR A 508 3.12 -2.60 13.90
CA THR A 508 4.09 -2.71 14.99
C THR A 508 4.67 -4.10 15.12
N ARG A 509 3.81 -5.13 15.12
CA ARG A 509 4.27 -6.51 15.23
C ARG A 509 5.13 -6.92 14.03
N ILE A 510 4.83 -6.40 12.84
CA ILE A 510 5.68 -6.59 11.66
C ILE A 510 7.02 -5.86 11.84
N ASP A 511 7.02 -4.59 12.21
CA ASP A 511 8.23 -3.78 12.38
C ASP A 511 9.17 -4.39 13.45
N MET A 512 8.61 -4.84 14.58
CA MET A 512 9.33 -5.53 15.66
C MET A 512 9.86 -6.91 15.24
N LEU A 513 9.06 -7.71 14.53
CA LEU A 513 9.52 -9.03 14.04
C LEU A 513 10.65 -8.88 13.03
N ALA A 514 10.63 -7.80 12.26
CA ALA A 514 11.54 -7.58 11.16
C ALA A 514 12.88 -6.95 11.63
N THR A 515 12.83 -5.92 12.48
CA THR A 515 14.03 -5.16 12.91
C THR A 515 14.27 -5.15 14.43
N GLY A 516 13.28 -5.53 15.22
CA GLY A 516 13.26 -5.32 16.68
C GLY A 516 12.88 -3.90 17.11
N ILE A 517 12.87 -2.93 16.19
CA ILE A 517 12.57 -1.52 16.49
C ILE A 517 11.07 -1.26 16.35
N LYS A 518 10.50 -0.55 17.33
CA LYS A 518 9.07 -0.20 17.36
C LYS A 518 8.73 1.16 16.76
N THR A 519 9.73 2.02 16.56
CA THR A 519 9.60 3.36 15.96
C THR A 519 10.05 3.35 14.49
N PRO A 520 9.66 4.36 13.67
CA PRO A 520 10.06 4.43 12.27
C PRO A 520 11.58 4.41 12.07
N VAL A 521 12.31 5.09 12.96
CA VAL A 521 13.78 5.12 12.97
C VAL A 521 14.28 4.52 14.29
N GLY A 522 15.27 3.64 14.19
CA GLY A 522 16.00 3.11 15.34
C GLY A 522 17.50 3.25 15.15
N ILE A 523 18.21 3.57 16.22
CA ILE A 523 19.67 3.61 16.25
C ILE A 523 20.13 2.48 17.18
N LYS A 524 20.87 1.52 16.65
CA LYS A 524 21.45 0.41 17.40
C LYS A 524 22.94 0.68 17.61
N ILE A 525 23.37 0.78 18.86
CA ILE A 525 24.79 0.85 19.22
C ILE A 525 25.21 -0.57 19.61
N MET A 526 26.23 -1.13 18.95
CA MET A 526 26.76 -2.44 19.30
C MET A 526 28.15 -2.29 19.91
N GLY A 527 28.45 -3.12 20.93
CA GLY A 527 29.71 -3.10 21.65
C GLY A 527 29.77 -4.17 22.73
N ASP A 528 30.89 -4.23 23.46
CA ASP A 528 31.17 -5.34 24.37
C ASP A 528 30.97 -4.98 25.86
N ASN A 529 30.85 -3.69 26.19
CA ASN A 529 30.67 -3.20 27.57
C ASN A 529 29.37 -2.40 27.72
N LEU A 530 28.52 -2.81 28.66
CA LEU A 530 27.18 -2.25 28.90
C LEU A 530 27.21 -0.82 29.45
N ASP A 531 28.18 -0.48 30.31
CA ASP A 531 28.32 0.88 30.85
C ASP A 531 28.68 1.88 29.76
N THR A 532 29.59 1.49 28.86
CA THR A 532 29.98 2.29 27.71
C THR A 532 28.79 2.48 26.76
N LEU A 533 28.03 1.42 26.50
CA LEU A 533 26.80 1.48 25.71
C LEU A 533 25.75 2.41 26.33
N ALA A 534 25.60 2.41 27.65
CA ALA A 534 24.67 3.28 28.36
C ALA A 534 25.07 4.76 28.20
N VAL A 535 26.35 5.09 28.41
CA VAL A 535 26.88 6.46 28.25
C VAL A 535 26.75 6.94 26.81
N LEU A 536 27.05 6.08 25.83
CA LEU A 536 26.88 6.43 24.41
C LEU A 536 25.40 6.63 24.06
N GLY A 537 24.52 5.77 24.58
CA GLY A 537 23.07 5.88 24.39
C GLY A 537 22.51 7.21 24.89
N GLU A 538 22.89 7.63 26.11
CA GLU A 538 22.49 8.92 26.68
C GLU A 538 23.02 10.12 25.90
N LYS A 539 24.28 10.06 25.46
CA LYS A 539 24.87 11.12 24.62
C LYS A 539 24.14 11.24 23.28
N ILE A 540 23.92 10.13 22.58
CA ILE A 540 23.20 10.12 21.31
C ILE A 540 21.75 10.58 21.52
N GLU A 541 21.06 10.15 22.58
CA GLU A 541 19.72 10.64 22.92
C GLU A 541 19.70 12.17 23.07
N ALA A 542 20.67 12.76 23.76
CA ALA A 542 20.76 14.21 23.97
C ALA A 542 21.01 14.99 22.67
N VAL A 543 21.86 14.45 21.78
CA VAL A 543 22.15 15.04 20.46
C VAL A 543 20.94 14.92 19.55
N VAL A 544 20.36 13.73 19.44
CA VAL A 544 19.22 13.44 18.56
C VAL A 544 17.98 14.25 18.96
N ARG A 545 17.79 14.55 20.24
CA ARG A 545 16.69 15.41 20.72
C ARG A 545 16.74 16.82 20.15
N GLN A 546 17.92 17.33 19.79
CA GLN A 546 18.09 18.68 19.24
C GLN A 546 17.92 18.74 17.73
N ILE A 547 17.88 17.58 17.06
CA ILE A 547 17.74 17.51 15.61
C ILE A 547 16.33 17.97 15.21
N PRO A 548 16.20 18.92 14.26
CA PRO A 548 14.90 19.32 13.74
C PRO A 548 14.13 18.13 13.17
N GLY A 549 12.87 17.98 13.59
CA GLY A 549 12.00 16.89 13.16
C GLY A 549 12.01 15.65 14.07
N THR A 550 12.73 15.67 15.20
CA THR A 550 12.57 14.66 16.26
C THR A 550 11.32 14.96 17.08
N LEU A 551 10.33 14.06 17.10
CA LEU A 551 9.16 14.17 17.97
C LEU A 551 9.50 13.71 19.39
N SER A 552 10.08 12.51 19.49
CA SER A 552 10.54 11.92 20.74
C SER A 552 11.76 11.05 20.48
N VAL A 553 12.63 10.97 21.47
CA VAL A 553 13.80 10.08 21.44
C VAL A 553 14.00 9.49 22.82
N TYR A 554 14.19 8.17 22.86
CA TYR A 554 14.45 7.42 24.06
C TYR A 554 15.54 6.39 23.81
N SER A 555 16.67 6.54 24.50
CA SER A 555 17.65 5.46 24.61
C SER A 555 17.19 4.51 25.69
N GLU A 556 17.05 3.24 25.34
CA GLU A 556 16.84 2.22 26.35
C GLU A 556 17.98 2.22 27.37
N ARG A 557 17.63 2.12 28.65
CA ARG A 557 18.59 2.05 29.74
C ARG A 557 19.12 0.64 29.87
N VAL A 558 20.32 0.42 29.34
CA VAL A 558 21.08 -0.83 29.41
C VAL A 558 21.55 -1.14 30.83
N VAL A 559 21.73 -0.08 31.65
CA VAL A 559 22.08 -0.14 33.08
C VAL A 559 21.07 0.71 33.85
N GLY A 560 20.81 0.38 35.11
CA GLY A 560 19.89 1.14 35.97
C GLY A 560 18.78 0.30 36.60
N GLY A 561 18.81 -1.03 36.43
CA GLY A 561 18.03 -1.95 37.26
C GLY A 561 18.57 -1.95 38.69
N TYR A 562 17.67 -1.94 39.67
CA TYR A 562 18.05 -1.97 41.09
C TYR A 562 18.14 -3.41 41.59
N TYR A 563 19.28 -3.77 42.18
CA TYR A 563 19.54 -5.08 42.76
C TYR A 563 19.86 -4.95 44.25
N LEU A 564 19.48 -5.99 44.99
CA LEU A 564 19.87 -6.18 46.38
C LEU A 564 20.79 -7.40 46.46
N ASP A 565 22.10 -7.14 46.54
CA ASP A 565 23.12 -8.18 46.48
C ASP A 565 23.44 -8.70 47.87
N TYR A 566 23.38 -10.03 48.01
CA TYR A 566 23.88 -10.75 49.17
C TYR A 566 25.30 -11.23 48.88
N ASN A 567 26.29 -10.46 49.34
CA ASN A 567 27.69 -10.81 49.24
C ASN A 567 28.05 -11.80 50.35
N ILE A 568 27.95 -13.10 50.05
CA ILE A 568 28.19 -14.18 51.00
C ILE A 568 29.69 -14.28 51.32
N ASP A 569 30.05 -14.09 52.58
CA ASP A 569 31.41 -14.31 53.07
C ASP A 569 31.61 -15.81 53.32
N ARG A 570 32.30 -16.45 52.38
CA ARG A 570 32.62 -17.89 52.43
C ARG A 570 33.39 -18.27 53.69
N ARG A 571 34.24 -17.39 54.23
CA ARG A 571 35.01 -17.67 55.45
C ARG A 571 34.12 -17.60 56.68
N ALA A 572 33.23 -16.62 56.75
CA ALA A 572 32.26 -16.50 57.85
C ALA A 572 31.26 -17.67 57.82
N ALA A 573 30.72 -18.04 56.65
CA ALA A 573 29.85 -19.19 56.48
C ALA A 573 30.54 -20.51 56.93
N ALA A 574 31.80 -20.72 56.52
CA ALA A 574 32.56 -21.91 56.91
C ALA A 574 32.77 -22.05 58.42
N ARG A 575 32.89 -20.94 59.18
CA ARG A 575 33.00 -21.00 60.65
C ARG A 575 31.76 -21.60 61.31
N TYR A 576 30.61 -21.47 60.66
CA TYR A 576 29.34 -22.03 61.11
C TYR A 576 29.00 -23.36 60.43
N GLY A 577 29.94 -23.94 59.66
CA GLY A 577 29.73 -25.17 58.90
C GLY A 577 28.77 -25.01 57.71
N LEU A 578 28.48 -23.78 57.28
CA LEU A 578 27.56 -23.49 56.19
C LEU A 578 28.28 -23.44 54.84
N THR A 579 27.65 -24.01 53.82
CA THR A 579 28.01 -23.83 52.42
C THR A 579 27.36 -22.57 51.86
N VAL A 580 27.80 -22.13 50.68
CA VAL A 580 27.15 -21.04 49.95
C VAL A 580 25.72 -21.43 49.55
N GLY A 581 25.49 -22.70 49.22
CA GLY A 581 24.16 -23.23 48.87
C GLY A 581 23.18 -23.07 50.03
N ASP A 582 23.59 -23.43 51.25
CA ASP A 582 22.72 -23.32 52.44
C ASP A 582 22.23 -21.88 52.67
N VAL A 583 23.10 -20.89 52.43
CA VAL A 583 22.73 -19.47 52.54
C VAL A 583 21.80 -19.06 51.39
N GLN A 584 22.08 -19.52 50.17
CA GLN A 584 21.25 -19.24 48.99
C GLN A 584 19.85 -19.85 49.09
N ASP A 585 19.72 -21.06 49.65
CA ASP A 585 18.44 -21.74 49.85
C ASP A 585 17.52 -20.95 50.78
N VAL A 586 18.08 -20.37 51.86
CA VAL A 586 17.33 -19.47 52.74
C VAL A 586 16.92 -18.18 52.02
N ILE A 587 17.78 -17.62 51.17
CA ILE A 587 17.43 -16.44 50.37
C ILE A 587 16.27 -16.78 49.40
N GLN A 588 16.35 -17.90 48.69
CA GLN A 588 15.34 -18.32 47.73
C GLN A 588 13.99 -18.63 48.39
N SER A 589 14.01 -19.38 49.49
CA SER A 589 12.79 -19.74 50.23
C SER A 589 12.25 -18.56 51.05
N ALA A 590 12.96 -18.09 52.08
CA ALA A 590 12.45 -17.10 53.03
C ALA A 590 12.14 -15.74 52.39
N ILE A 591 12.96 -15.27 51.43
CA ILE A 591 12.79 -13.95 50.78
C ILE A 591 12.12 -14.08 49.43
N GLY A 592 12.64 -14.95 48.56
CA GLY A 592 12.18 -15.11 47.18
C GLY A 592 10.77 -15.66 47.06
N GLY A 593 10.41 -16.60 47.93
CA GLY A 593 9.16 -17.36 47.81
C GLY A 593 9.29 -18.49 46.79
N MET A 594 10.27 -19.37 47.00
CA MET A 594 10.51 -20.53 46.15
C MET A 594 9.28 -21.44 46.12
N ASN A 595 8.87 -21.85 44.91
CA ASN A 595 7.87 -22.90 44.73
C ASN A 595 8.49 -24.23 45.14
N VAL A 596 7.90 -24.89 46.15
CA VAL A 596 8.40 -26.15 46.70
C VAL A 596 7.66 -27.36 46.12
N THR A 597 6.40 -27.19 45.77
CA THR A 597 5.56 -28.23 45.15
C THR A 597 4.35 -27.59 44.48
N GLU A 598 3.45 -28.39 43.92
CA GLU A 598 2.20 -27.94 43.33
C GLU A 598 1.03 -28.76 43.89
N THR A 599 -0.12 -28.11 44.13
CA THR A 599 -1.36 -28.85 44.38
C THR A 599 -1.93 -29.38 43.07
N VAL A 600 -2.58 -30.54 43.14
CA VAL A 600 -3.22 -31.21 42.01
C VAL A 600 -4.72 -31.17 42.23
N GLU A 601 -5.40 -30.25 41.56
CA GLU A 601 -6.85 -29.99 41.73
C GLU A 601 -7.56 -30.30 40.41
N GLY A 602 -7.74 -31.61 40.14
CA GLY A 602 -8.25 -32.08 38.85
C GLY A 602 -7.23 -31.85 37.73
N LEU A 603 -7.59 -31.03 36.74
CA LEU A 603 -6.68 -30.62 35.65
C LEU A 603 -5.80 -29.42 36.04
N GLU A 604 -6.16 -28.68 37.08
CA GLU A 604 -5.48 -27.48 37.52
C GLU A 604 -4.27 -27.82 38.38
N ARG A 605 -3.25 -26.97 38.30
CA ARG A 605 -2.01 -27.08 39.08
C ARG A 605 -1.73 -25.72 39.67
N TYR A 606 -1.61 -25.65 40.99
CA TYR A 606 -1.30 -24.40 41.69
C TYR A 606 0.01 -24.51 42.44
N PRO A 607 0.93 -23.54 42.31
CA PRO A 607 2.19 -23.57 43.02
C PRO A 607 1.98 -23.37 44.52
N VAL A 608 2.63 -24.22 45.32
CA VAL A 608 2.80 -24.05 46.75
C VAL A 608 4.19 -23.45 46.97
N ASN A 609 4.23 -22.25 47.54
CA ASN A 609 5.48 -21.58 47.88
C ASN A 609 5.67 -21.53 49.40
N VAL A 610 6.93 -21.42 49.81
CA VAL A 610 7.30 -21.13 51.21
C VAL A 610 8.01 -19.80 51.23
N ARG A 611 7.52 -18.88 52.08
CA ARG A 611 8.05 -17.52 52.18
C ARG A 611 7.79 -16.93 53.55
N TYR A 612 8.67 -16.07 54.04
CA TYR A 612 8.38 -15.26 55.23
C TYR A 612 7.29 -14.23 54.95
N SER A 613 6.48 -13.94 55.97
CA SER A 613 5.52 -12.83 55.94
C SER A 613 6.22 -11.53 55.55
N ARG A 614 5.52 -10.69 54.78
CA ARG A 614 6.08 -9.44 54.21
C ARG A 614 6.75 -8.56 55.26
N GLU A 615 6.21 -8.51 56.48
CA GLU A 615 6.71 -7.72 57.60
C GLU A 615 8.12 -8.09 58.06
N PHE A 616 8.64 -9.28 57.73
CA PHE A 616 10.02 -9.69 58.04
C PHE A 616 11.01 -9.36 56.91
N ARG A 617 10.52 -8.91 55.75
CA ARG A 617 11.32 -8.74 54.52
C ARG A 617 11.02 -7.45 53.75
N ASP A 618 10.37 -6.48 54.39
CA ASP A 618 9.99 -5.19 53.79
C ASP A 618 11.11 -4.15 53.81
N SER A 619 12.20 -4.40 54.54
CA SER A 619 13.26 -3.42 54.78
C SER A 619 14.60 -4.10 55.02
N ILE A 620 15.69 -3.41 54.64
CA ILE A 620 17.06 -3.93 54.74
C ILE A 620 17.44 -4.36 56.17
N PRO A 621 17.12 -3.60 57.24
CA PRO A 621 17.44 -4.05 58.61
C PRO A 621 16.77 -5.36 59.00
N LYS A 622 15.56 -5.64 58.49
CA LYS A 622 14.85 -6.90 58.74
C LYS A 622 15.39 -8.03 57.89
N LEU A 623 15.73 -7.76 56.63
CA LEU A 623 16.43 -8.71 55.77
C LEU A 623 17.75 -9.20 56.39
N LYS A 624 18.51 -8.30 57.03
CA LYS A 624 19.73 -8.64 57.79
C LYS A 624 19.50 -9.60 58.97
N ARG A 625 18.27 -9.65 59.50
CA ARG A 625 17.88 -10.46 60.67
C ARG A 625 17.26 -11.81 60.29
N ILE A 626 17.14 -12.12 59.00
CA ILE A 626 16.64 -13.42 58.55
C ILE A 626 17.57 -14.52 59.05
N LEU A 627 16.98 -15.58 59.58
CA LEU A 627 17.71 -16.62 60.31
C LEU A 627 18.10 -17.76 59.38
N ILE A 628 19.33 -18.23 59.53
CA ILE A 628 19.90 -19.40 58.86
C ILE A 628 20.18 -20.45 59.93
N ALA A 629 19.69 -21.67 59.71
CA ALA A 629 19.98 -22.80 60.57
C ALA A 629 21.37 -23.37 60.23
N THR A 630 22.23 -23.48 61.24
CA THR A 630 23.55 -24.13 61.13
C THR A 630 23.40 -25.65 61.28
N PRO A 631 24.38 -26.46 60.81
CA PRO A 631 24.35 -27.91 60.99
C PRO A 631 24.29 -28.36 62.46
N THR A 632 24.67 -27.50 63.40
CA THR A 632 24.59 -27.75 64.85
C THR A 632 23.20 -27.42 65.44
N GLY A 633 22.26 -26.92 64.64
CA GLY A 633 20.91 -26.52 65.05
C GLY A 633 20.80 -25.08 65.57
N ALA A 634 21.91 -24.37 65.76
CA ALA A 634 21.89 -22.96 66.13
C ALA A 634 21.38 -22.09 64.97
N GLN A 635 20.62 -21.03 65.27
CA GLN A 635 20.13 -20.08 64.28
C GLN A 635 20.93 -18.78 64.35
N ILE A 636 21.47 -18.36 63.21
CA ILE A 636 22.23 -17.12 63.10
C ILE A 636 21.57 -16.16 62.10
N PRO A 637 21.60 -14.84 62.32
CA PRO A 637 21.20 -13.87 61.32
C PRO A 637 22.09 -13.95 60.07
N ILE A 638 21.49 -13.80 58.89
CA ILE A 638 22.18 -13.79 57.59
C ILE A 638 23.29 -12.73 57.53
N ALA A 639 23.15 -11.63 58.28
CA ALA A 639 24.17 -10.58 58.37
C ALA A 639 25.52 -11.06 58.96
N GLN A 640 25.55 -12.20 59.67
CA GLN A 640 26.80 -12.77 60.17
C GLN A 640 27.61 -13.49 59.09
N VAL A 641 26.97 -13.88 57.98
CA VAL A 641 27.57 -14.69 56.91
C VAL A 641 27.45 -14.04 55.53
N ALA A 642 26.69 -12.95 55.39
CA ALA A 642 26.56 -12.20 54.15
C ALA A 642 26.37 -10.70 54.43
N ASN A 643 26.99 -9.86 53.60
CA ASN A 643 26.73 -8.42 53.61
C ASN A 643 25.71 -8.06 52.52
N ILE A 644 24.76 -7.19 52.85
CA ILE A 644 23.72 -6.74 51.92
C ILE A 644 24.11 -5.37 51.37
N SER A 645 24.23 -5.25 50.05
CA SER A 645 24.47 -3.99 49.35
C SER A 645 23.42 -3.74 48.29
N ILE A 646 23.12 -2.47 48.02
CA ILE A 646 22.31 -2.07 46.87
C ILE A 646 23.28 -1.80 45.73
N SER A 647 23.04 -2.39 44.58
CA SER A 647 23.80 -2.14 43.36
C SER A 647 22.85 -1.79 42.21
N GLN A 648 23.40 -1.11 41.21
CA GLN A 648 22.74 -0.93 39.93
C GLN A 648 23.36 -1.90 38.93
N GLY A 649 22.51 -2.57 38.17
CA GLY A 649 22.91 -3.55 37.16
C GLY A 649 22.04 -3.44 35.91
N PRO A 650 22.30 -4.30 34.92
CA PRO A 650 21.52 -4.32 33.70
C PRO A 650 20.13 -4.94 33.95
N PRO A 651 19.02 -4.21 33.72
CA PRO A 651 17.67 -4.76 33.90
C PRO A 651 17.33 -5.83 32.85
N VAL A 652 17.84 -5.65 31.63
CA VAL A 652 17.71 -6.57 30.50
C VAL A 652 19.00 -6.45 29.67
N ILE A 653 19.58 -7.58 29.29
CA ILE A 653 20.72 -7.62 28.37
C ILE A 653 20.19 -7.97 26.97
N LYS A 654 20.30 -7.03 26.03
CA LYS A 654 19.95 -7.26 24.63
C LYS A 654 21.20 -7.59 23.82
N SER A 655 21.12 -8.64 23.02
CA SER A 655 22.17 -9.02 22.09
C SER A 655 21.59 -9.31 20.71
N GLU A 656 22.32 -8.92 19.68
CA GLU A 656 22.01 -9.21 18.28
C GLU A 656 23.27 -9.75 17.59
N ASN A 657 23.17 -10.91 16.93
CA ASN A 657 24.32 -11.62 16.35
C ASN A 657 25.47 -11.82 17.36
N SER A 658 25.13 -12.20 18.60
CA SER A 658 26.07 -12.42 19.72
C SER A 658 26.85 -11.18 20.19
N ARG A 659 26.42 -9.97 19.80
CA ARG A 659 27.00 -8.71 20.31
C ARG A 659 25.98 -7.98 21.17
N MET A 660 26.42 -7.40 22.28
CA MET A 660 25.53 -6.60 23.13
C MET A 660 25.14 -5.32 22.39
N SER A 661 23.91 -4.86 22.62
CA SER A 661 23.38 -3.70 21.91
C SER A 661 22.51 -2.81 22.79
N ALA A 662 22.64 -1.50 22.60
CA ALA A 662 21.73 -0.48 23.12
C ALA A 662 20.86 0.03 21.98
N TRP A 663 19.54 0.07 22.17
CA TRP A 663 18.61 0.53 21.16
C TRP A 663 18.07 1.91 21.54
N ILE A 664 18.07 2.81 20.58
CA ILE A 664 17.50 4.14 20.70
C ILE A 664 16.31 4.22 19.75
N TYR A 665 15.16 4.51 20.31
CA TYR A 665 13.91 4.66 19.59
C TYR A 665 13.70 6.14 19.26
N VAL A 666 13.46 6.43 17.99
CA VAL A 666 13.30 7.80 17.49
C VAL A 666 11.99 7.90 16.72
N ASP A 667 11.12 8.80 17.18
CA ASP A 667 9.87 9.14 16.51
C ASP A 667 10.00 10.49 15.80
N LEU A 668 9.30 10.66 14.67
CA LEU A 668 9.51 11.78 13.74
C LEU A 668 8.32 12.73 13.71
N ALA A 669 8.60 14.04 13.64
CA ALA A 669 7.63 15.12 13.54
C ALA A 669 7.81 15.89 12.22
N GLY A 670 6.89 15.68 11.27
CA GLY A 670 6.78 16.53 10.07
C GLY A 670 7.95 16.44 9.07
N ILE A 671 8.86 15.49 9.24
CA ILE A 671 9.99 15.21 8.34
C ILE A 671 9.94 13.78 7.83
N ASP A 672 10.42 13.54 6.62
CA ASP A 672 10.51 12.21 6.03
C ASP A 672 11.71 11.42 6.58
N ILE A 673 11.61 10.08 6.50
CA ILE A 673 12.57 9.16 7.12
C ILE A 673 13.95 9.29 6.46
N ALA A 674 14.00 9.44 5.13
CA ALA A 674 15.26 9.49 4.40
C ALA A 674 16.06 10.74 4.76
N THR A 675 15.43 11.92 4.66
CA THR A 675 16.06 13.21 4.96
C THR A 675 16.48 13.28 6.42
N TYR A 676 15.63 12.81 7.35
CA TYR A 676 15.95 12.81 8.77
C TYR A 676 17.20 11.97 9.08
N VAL A 677 17.27 10.73 8.57
CA VAL A 677 18.42 9.85 8.84
C VAL A 677 19.70 10.41 8.22
N GLN A 678 19.63 11.03 7.04
CA GLN A 678 20.80 11.69 6.44
C GLN A 678 21.33 12.82 7.35
N ASN A 679 20.46 13.74 7.76
CA ASN A 679 20.83 14.83 8.66
C ASN A 679 21.37 14.30 10.00
N ALA A 680 20.69 13.32 10.59
CA ALA A 680 21.09 12.75 11.87
C ALA A 680 22.41 11.98 11.81
N ARG A 681 22.70 11.33 10.68
CA ARG A 681 23.98 10.66 10.45
C ARG A 681 25.14 11.64 10.38
N GLU A 682 24.95 12.81 9.75
CA GLU A 682 25.95 13.87 9.71
C GLU A 682 26.20 14.47 11.09
N VAL A 683 25.13 14.80 11.83
CA VAL A 683 25.24 15.35 13.19
C VAL A 683 25.95 14.37 14.14
N ILE A 684 25.52 13.10 14.15
CA ILE A 684 26.12 12.07 15.02
C ILE A 684 27.59 11.83 14.65
N ALA A 685 27.95 11.81 13.37
CA ALA A 685 29.33 11.62 12.93
C ALA A 685 30.26 12.77 13.37
N ASN A 686 29.73 13.99 13.49
CA ASN A 686 30.50 15.17 13.90
C ASN A 686 30.61 15.31 15.43
N GLU A 687 29.55 14.94 16.18
CA GLU A 687 29.50 15.17 17.63
C GLU A 687 29.89 13.95 18.48
N ILE A 688 29.79 12.72 17.94
CA ILE A 688 29.98 11.48 18.70
C ILE A 688 31.21 10.72 18.20
N ASN A 689 32.26 10.74 19.02
CA ASN A 689 33.45 9.90 18.81
C ASN A 689 33.22 8.49 19.39
N LEU A 690 33.17 7.49 18.51
CA LEU A 690 32.99 6.09 18.91
C LEU A 690 34.32 5.45 19.35
N PRO A 691 34.34 4.74 20.50
CA PRO A 691 35.50 3.94 20.89
C PRO A 691 35.75 2.77 19.92
N PRO A 692 36.99 2.25 19.83
CA PRO A 692 37.29 1.06 19.03
C PRO A 692 36.40 -0.13 19.43
N GLY A 693 35.90 -0.87 18.44
CA GLY A 693 34.99 -2.00 18.64
C GLY A 693 33.51 -1.62 18.75
N TYR A 694 33.16 -0.32 18.80
CA TYR A 694 31.78 0.13 18.79
C TYR A 694 31.35 0.58 17.40
N ASN A 695 30.10 0.30 17.04
CA ASN A 695 29.52 0.75 15.79
C ASN A 695 28.04 1.10 15.96
N ILE A 696 27.60 2.05 15.14
CA ILE A 696 26.20 2.46 15.06
C ILE A 696 25.59 1.85 13.80
N VAL A 697 24.43 1.21 13.97
CA VAL A 697 23.62 0.65 12.89
C VAL A 697 22.27 1.36 12.89
N TRP A 698 21.91 1.95 11.74
CA TRP A 698 20.59 2.52 11.51
C TRP A 698 19.62 1.41 11.15
N SER A 699 18.51 1.31 11.86
CA SER A 699 17.51 0.27 11.71
C SER A 699 16.08 0.86 11.79
N GLY A 700 15.07 0.00 11.86
CA GLY A 700 13.67 0.37 11.64
C GLY A 700 13.34 0.40 10.15
N GLN A 701 12.41 1.27 9.76
CA GLN A 701 11.92 1.32 8.37
C GLN A 701 12.98 1.79 7.37
N TYR A 702 13.94 2.58 7.82
CA TYR A 702 15.04 3.07 6.98
C TYR A 702 15.88 1.94 6.38
N GLU A 703 16.15 0.88 7.14
CA GLU A 703 16.95 -0.27 6.67
C GLU A 703 16.30 -0.95 5.45
N TYR A 704 14.97 -1.12 5.48
CA TYR A 704 14.23 -1.70 4.36
C TYR A 704 14.10 -0.74 3.20
N MET A 705 13.94 0.56 3.47
CA MET A 705 13.94 1.56 2.41
C MET A 705 15.26 1.57 1.65
N GLU A 706 16.40 1.50 2.35
CA GLU A 706 17.72 1.44 1.71
C GLU A 706 17.87 0.15 0.87
N ARG A 707 17.45 -0.99 1.42
CA ARG A 707 17.47 -2.29 0.72
C ARG A 707 16.58 -2.28 -0.52
N ALA A 708 15.36 -1.78 -0.39
CA ALA A 708 14.40 -1.68 -1.48
C ALA A 708 14.90 -0.72 -2.56
N ASN A 709 15.48 0.42 -2.20
CA ASN A 709 16.07 1.37 -3.15
C ASN A 709 17.23 0.74 -3.94
N LYS A 710 18.13 0.01 -3.25
CA LYS A 710 19.20 -0.77 -3.92
C LYS A 710 18.64 -1.81 -4.88
N ARG A 711 17.52 -2.46 -4.53
CA ARG A 711 16.84 -3.42 -5.42
C ARG A 711 16.16 -2.72 -6.59
N LEU A 712 15.44 -1.62 -6.36
CA LEU A 712 14.77 -0.84 -7.40
C LEU A 712 15.77 -0.29 -8.42
N ALA A 713 16.97 0.11 -7.98
CA ALA A 713 18.06 0.51 -8.87
C ALA A 713 18.49 -0.60 -9.85
N VAL A 714 18.27 -1.88 -9.53
CA VAL A 714 18.51 -3.01 -10.41
C VAL A 714 17.25 -3.39 -11.22
N VAL A 715 16.08 -3.35 -10.58
CA VAL A 715 14.78 -3.71 -11.16
C VAL A 715 14.38 -2.78 -12.30
N VAL A 716 14.59 -1.46 -12.15
CA VAL A 716 14.20 -0.47 -13.16
C VAL A 716 14.95 -0.69 -14.49
N PRO A 717 16.29 -0.80 -14.53
CA PRO A 717 17.01 -1.14 -15.77
C PRO A 717 16.56 -2.45 -16.42
N ILE A 718 16.32 -3.50 -15.63
CA ILE A 718 15.81 -4.78 -16.14
C ILE A 718 14.43 -4.60 -16.78
N THR A 719 13.55 -3.82 -16.14
CA THR A 719 12.22 -3.51 -16.67
C THR A 719 12.32 -2.80 -18.03
N LEU A 720 13.16 -1.78 -18.12
CA LEU A 720 13.39 -1.04 -19.36
C LEU A 720 13.97 -1.94 -20.46
N LEU A 721 14.90 -2.84 -20.11
CA LEU A 721 15.46 -3.82 -21.03
C LEU A 721 14.40 -4.79 -21.54
N VAL A 722 13.54 -5.32 -20.66
CA VAL A 722 12.45 -6.23 -21.03
C VAL A 722 11.45 -5.53 -21.95
N ILE A 723 11.05 -4.30 -21.62
CA ILE A 723 10.18 -3.49 -22.50
C ILE A 723 10.85 -3.28 -23.86
N PHE A 724 12.13 -2.88 -23.88
CA PHE A 724 12.87 -2.69 -25.13
C PHE A 724 12.93 -3.97 -25.98
N LEU A 725 13.22 -5.13 -25.38
CA LEU A 725 13.29 -6.40 -26.11
C LEU A 725 11.92 -6.79 -26.70
N LEU A 726 10.84 -6.61 -25.94
CA LEU A 726 9.48 -6.88 -26.42
C LEU A 726 9.06 -5.92 -27.54
N LEU A 727 9.40 -4.63 -27.42
CA LEU A 727 9.20 -3.65 -28.49
C LEU A 727 10.01 -4.01 -29.74
N TYR A 728 11.26 -4.44 -29.56
CA TYR A 728 12.11 -4.89 -30.66
C TYR A 728 11.54 -6.13 -31.34
N PHE A 729 10.98 -7.09 -30.61
CA PHE A 729 10.33 -8.26 -31.21
C PHE A 729 9.04 -7.91 -31.95
N ASN A 730 8.30 -6.91 -31.48
CA ASN A 730 7.09 -6.43 -32.13
C ASN A 730 7.40 -5.73 -33.47
N PHE A 731 8.29 -4.74 -33.46
CA PHE A 731 8.60 -3.91 -34.64
C PHE A 731 9.69 -4.48 -35.54
N ARG A 732 10.55 -5.36 -35.01
CA ARG A 732 11.80 -5.82 -35.66
C ARG A 732 12.72 -4.68 -36.09
N ASN A 733 12.56 -3.49 -35.50
CA ASN A 733 13.30 -2.28 -35.82
C ASN A 733 13.73 -1.57 -34.53
N VAL A 734 15.06 -1.40 -34.36
CA VAL A 734 15.65 -0.74 -33.18
C VAL A 734 15.20 0.73 -33.09
N SER A 735 15.06 1.41 -34.23
CA SER A 735 14.70 2.83 -34.24
C SER A 735 13.29 3.06 -33.68
N GLU A 736 12.34 2.21 -34.08
CA GLU A 736 10.95 2.29 -33.63
C GLU A 736 10.82 1.93 -32.15
N ALA A 737 11.55 0.88 -31.72
CA ALA A 737 11.63 0.52 -30.30
C ALA A 737 12.16 1.69 -29.44
N ILE A 738 13.22 2.38 -29.88
CA ILE A 738 13.77 3.53 -29.17
C ILE A 738 12.77 4.71 -29.15
N ILE A 739 12.08 4.97 -30.27
CA ILE A 739 11.09 6.06 -30.34
C ILE A 739 9.94 5.82 -29.37
N VAL A 740 9.47 4.58 -29.24
CA VAL A 740 8.46 4.23 -28.23
C VAL A 740 9.03 4.35 -26.82
N MET A 741 10.28 3.93 -26.58
CA MET A 741 10.94 4.08 -25.28
C MET A 741 11.10 5.55 -24.84
N LEU A 742 11.24 6.48 -25.79
CA LEU A 742 11.26 7.92 -25.49
C LEU A 742 9.93 8.46 -24.93
N SER A 743 8.84 7.69 -24.99
CA SER A 743 7.58 8.05 -24.33
C SER A 743 7.63 7.90 -22.80
N LEU A 744 8.47 7.00 -22.28
CA LEU A 744 8.50 6.68 -20.85
C LEU A 744 8.90 7.87 -19.96
N PRO A 745 9.95 8.66 -20.28
CA PRO A 745 10.25 9.87 -19.53
C PRO A 745 9.06 10.83 -19.43
N PHE A 746 8.29 11.00 -20.50
CA PHE A 746 7.10 11.87 -20.50
C PHE A 746 6.02 11.38 -19.54
N ALA A 747 5.85 10.06 -19.42
CA ALA A 747 4.96 9.47 -18.43
C ALA A 747 5.45 9.77 -17.00
N ILE A 748 6.75 9.60 -16.75
CA ILE A 748 7.35 9.85 -15.43
C ILE A 748 7.17 11.32 -15.00
N VAL A 749 7.29 12.28 -15.92
CA VAL A 749 7.03 13.71 -15.63
C VAL A 749 5.68 13.92 -14.97
N GLY A 750 4.59 13.47 -15.61
CA GLY A 750 3.25 13.67 -15.10
C GLY A 750 3.00 12.96 -13.77
N GLY A 751 3.57 11.76 -13.61
CA GLY A 751 3.47 11.03 -12.34
C GLY A 751 4.14 11.77 -11.19
N ILE A 752 5.37 12.27 -11.38
CA ILE A 752 6.11 13.02 -10.34
C ILE A 752 5.40 14.32 -9.99
N TRP A 753 4.95 15.08 -10.99
CA TRP A 753 4.20 16.33 -10.76
C TRP A 753 2.91 16.08 -9.99
N PHE A 754 2.18 15.02 -10.31
CA PHE A 754 0.92 14.72 -9.63
C PHE A 754 1.15 14.30 -8.16
N ILE A 755 2.18 13.49 -7.89
CA ILE A 755 2.58 13.12 -6.52
C ILE A 755 2.98 14.37 -5.72
N TYR A 756 3.75 15.27 -6.34
CA TYR A 756 4.15 16.53 -5.73
C TYR A 756 2.94 17.42 -5.39
N MET A 757 1.97 17.54 -6.30
CA MET A 757 0.74 18.30 -6.06
C MET A 757 -0.11 17.71 -4.93
N LEU A 758 -0.06 16.38 -4.74
CA LEU A 758 -0.77 15.70 -3.66
C LEU A 758 -0.02 15.72 -2.32
N GLY A 759 1.24 16.18 -2.30
CA GLY A 759 2.08 16.15 -1.10
C GLY A 759 2.40 14.72 -0.63
N TYR A 760 2.44 13.76 -1.54
CA TYR A 760 2.84 12.38 -1.23
C TYR A 760 4.35 12.21 -1.28
N ASN A 761 4.88 11.31 -0.46
CA ASN A 761 6.29 10.94 -0.45
C ASN A 761 6.60 9.85 -1.51
N MET A 762 7.86 9.79 -1.93
CA MET A 762 8.39 8.66 -2.68
C MET A 762 8.43 7.43 -1.77
N SER A 763 7.70 6.39 -2.18
CA SER A 763 7.63 5.10 -1.49
C SER A 763 7.71 3.94 -2.46
N ILE A 764 7.82 2.71 -1.94
CA ILE A 764 7.82 1.51 -2.79
C ILE A 764 6.49 1.38 -3.54
N ALA A 765 5.37 1.76 -2.92
CA ALA A 765 4.06 1.78 -3.55
C ALA A 765 4.02 2.70 -4.79
N VAL A 766 4.59 3.90 -4.65
CA VAL A 766 4.77 4.86 -5.77
C VAL A 766 5.66 4.27 -6.86
N GLY A 767 6.77 3.63 -6.48
CA GLY A 767 7.69 2.96 -7.42
C GLY A 767 7.00 1.86 -8.24
N VAL A 768 6.16 1.04 -7.61
CA VAL A 768 5.33 0.04 -8.29
C VAL A 768 4.35 0.71 -9.26
N GLY A 769 3.74 1.83 -8.88
CA GLY A 769 2.88 2.62 -9.78
C GLY A 769 3.62 3.15 -11.02
N PHE A 770 4.88 3.59 -10.88
CA PHE A 770 5.71 4.00 -12.03
C PHE A 770 6.09 2.83 -12.95
N ILE A 771 6.39 1.66 -12.38
CA ILE A 771 6.62 0.43 -13.16
C ILE A 771 5.36 0.09 -13.97
N ALA A 772 4.19 0.22 -13.34
CA ALA A 772 2.92 -0.01 -14.01
C ALA A 772 2.65 0.96 -15.15
N LEU A 773 2.88 2.24 -14.90
CA LEU A 773 2.79 3.32 -15.87
C LEU A 773 3.73 3.09 -17.06
N ALA A 774 4.95 2.60 -16.85
CA ALA A 774 5.92 2.38 -17.92
C ALA A 774 5.40 1.38 -18.96
N GLY A 775 4.77 0.28 -18.51
CA GLY A 775 4.14 -0.70 -19.40
C GLY A 775 3.00 -0.12 -20.23
N VAL A 776 2.09 0.63 -19.60
CA VAL A 776 0.93 1.25 -20.27
C VAL A 776 1.37 2.38 -21.21
N SER A 777 2.35 3.19 -20.83
CA SER A 777 2.92 4.23 -21.69
C SER A 777 3.56 3.63 -22.95
N ALA A 778 4.29 2.51 -22.80
CA ALA A 778 4.88 1.81 -23.93
C ALA A 778 3.80 1.31 -24.90
N GLU A 779 2.68 0.76 -24.38
CA GLU A 779 1.53 0.35 -25.19
C GLU A 779 0.94 1.51 -26.01
N ILE A 780 0.70 2.67 -25.41
CA ILE A 780 0.18 3.84 -26.14
C ILE A 780 1.14 4.24 -27.27
N GLY A 781 2.44 4.24 -26.99
CA GLY A 781 3.46 4.52 -28.00
C GLY A 781 3.46 3.51 -29.15
N VAL A 782 3.26 2.21 -28.84
CA VAL A 782 3.12 1.14 -29.85
C VAL A 782 1.90 1.41 -30.74
N LEU A 783 0.74 1.69 -30.14
CA LEU A 783 -0.50 1.97 -30.88
C LEU A 783 -0.31 3.14 -31.85
N VAL A 784 0.21 4.27 -31.39
CA VAL A 784 0.45 5.45 -32.24
C VAL A 784 1.36 5.12 -33.42
N LEU A 785 2.47 4.42 -33.16
CA LEU A 785 3.48 4.16 -34.19
C LEU A 785 2.96 3.20 -35.27
N ILE A 786 2.28 2.12 -34.88
CA ILE A 786 1.71 1.13 -35.82
C ILE A 786 0.73 1.79 -36.79
N TYR A 787 -0.09 2.71 -36.32
CA TYR A 787 -1.06 3.36 -37.18
C TYR A 787 -0.44 4.38 -38.13
N ILE A 788 0.60 5.09 -37.69
CA ILE A 788 1.37 5.97 -38.57
C ILE A 788 2.05 5.14 -39.67
N ASP A 789 2.66 4.02 -39.30
CA ASP A 789 3.36 3.16 -40.26
C ASP A 789 2.39 2.53 -41.26
N HIS A 790 1.19 2.09 -40.82
CA HIS A 790 0.16 1.60 -41.74
C HIS A 790 -0.31 2.67 -42.75
N ALA A 791 -0.56 3.90 -42.29
CA ALA A 791 -0.95 5.00 -43.19
C ALA A 791 0.18 5.38 -44.16
N TYR A 792 1.43 5.31 -43.70
CA TYR A 792 2.62 5.51 -44.53
C TYR A 792 2.74 4.42 -45.60
N GLU A 793 2.60 3.14 -45.24
CA GLU A 793 2.68 2.00 -46.16
C GLU A 793 1.55 2.01 -47.20
N GLU A 794 0.30 2.29 -46.79
CA GLU A 794 -0.84 2.34 -47.73
C GLU A 794 -0.64 3.40 -48.81
N ARG A 795 -0.09 4.57 -48.45
CA ARG A 795 0.22 5.63 -49.42
C ARG A 795 1.45 5.33 -50.25
N LEU A 796 2.46 4.67 -49.67
CA LEU A 796 3.67 4.25 -50.38
C LEU A 796 3.33 3.24 -51.48
N LEU A 797 2.54 2.21 -51.15
CA LEU A 797 2.05 1.20 -52.09
C LEU A 797 1.16 1.80 -53.18
N ALA A 798 0.42 2.85 -52.87
CA ALA A 798 -0.39 3.60 -53.83
C ALA A 798 0.41 4.59 -54.70
N GLY A 799 1.74 4.69 -54.54
CA GLY A 799 2.58 5.63 -55.29
C GLY A 799 2.35 7.11 -54.96
N ARG A 800 1.69 7.42 -53.84
CA ARG A 800 1.30 8.79 -53.44
C ARG A 800 2.30 9.47 -52.50
N MET A 801 3.54 8.96 -52.41
CA MET A 801 4.55 9.40 -51.44
C MET A 801 5.74 10.06 -52.14
N ASN A 802 5.58 11.31 -52.59
CA ASN A 802 6.59 11.99 -53.41
C ASN A 802 7.20 13.22 -52.75
N THR A 803 6.45 13.89 -51.87
CA THR A 803 6.84 15.14 -51.20
C THR A 803 6.89 15.00 -49.69
N LYS A 804 7.52 15.97 -49.01
CA LYS A 804 7.51 16.05 -47.54
C LYS A 804 6.10 16.35 -47.00
N GLU A 805 5.26 16.99 -47.81
CA GLU A 805 3.88 17.32 -47.46
C GLU A 805 3.00 16.07 -47.50
N ASP A 806 3.22 15.18 -48.48
CA ASP A 806 2.57 13.86 -48.55
C ASP A 806 2.87 13.00 -47.31
N LEU A 807 4.11 13.07 -46.80
CA LEU A 807 4.53 12.43 -45.56
C LEU A 807 3.78 13.01 -44.35
N TYR A 808 3.64 14.33 -44.27
CA TYR A 808 2.93 14.98 -43.18
C TYR A 808 1.44 14.65 -43.22
N ASP A 809 0.82 14.66 -44.40
CA ASP A 809 -0.57 14.28 -44.54
C ASP A 809 -0.82 12.82 -44.19
N ALA A 810 0.11 11.90 -44.51
CA ALA A 810 0.02 10.50 -44.10
C ALA A 810 0.06 10.36 -42.56
N PHE A 811 0.92 11.15 -41.90
CA PHE A 811 1.05 11.13 -40.44
C PHE A 811 -0.15 11.79 -39.76
N ILE A 812 -0.67 12.88 -40.31
CA ILE A 812 -1.90 13.54 -39.82
C ILE A 812 -3.08 12.59 -39.95
N GLU A 813 -3.22 11.90 -41.09
CA GLU A 813 -4.26 10.89 -41.31
C GLU A 813 -4.12 9.73 -40.31
N GLY A 814 -2.95 9.09 -40.27
CA GLY A 814 -2.68 7.95 -39.39
C GLY A 814 -2.85 8.25 -37.90
N THR A 815 -2.48 9.45 -37.44
CA THR A 815 -2.70 9.87 -36.05
C THR A 815 -4.13 10.31 -35.77
N SER A 816 -4.77 11.08 -36.67
CA SER A 816 -6.10 11.65 -36.43
C SER A 816 -7.19 10.59 -36.39
N GLU A 817 -7.11 9.57 -37.24
CA GLU A 817 -8.07 8.46 -37.28
C GLU A 817 -8.01 7.56 -36.03
N ARG A 818 -7.04 7.79 -35.14
CA ARG A 818 -6.72 6.91 -34.02
C ARG A 818 -6.70 7.61 -32.67
N VAL A 819 -6.93 8.93 -32.66
CA VAL A 819 -7.19 9.70 -31.45
C VAL A 819 -8.35 9.10 -30.67
N ARG A 820 -9.40 8.62 -31.33
CA ARG A 820 -10.58 8.07 -30.65
C ARG A 820 -10.27 6.80 -29.84
N PRO A 821 -9.70 5.73 -30.41
CA PRO A 821 -9.23 4.57 -29.64
C PRO A 821 -8.32 4.97 -28.49
N ILE A 822 -7.27 5.75 -28.76
CA ILE A 822 -6.29 6.13 -27.75
C ILE A 822 -6.95 6.91 -26.61
N MET A 823 -7.79 7.90 -26.91
CA MET A 823 -8.51 8.65 -25.90
C MET A 823 -9.52 7.79 -25.14
N MET A 824 -10.17 6.83 -25.79
CA MET A 824 -11.07 5.90 -25.13
C MET A 824 -10.32 5.03 -24.11
N THR A 825 -9.19 4.44 -24.53
CA THR A 825 -8.31 3.65 -23.68
C THR A 825 -7.81 4.44 -22.48
N VAL A 826 -7.24 5.62 -22.73
CA VAL A 826 -6.70 6.49 -21.68
C VAL A 826 -7.80 6.91 -20.71
N THR A 827 -8.99 7.23 -21.22
CA THR A 827 -10.14 7.57 -20.38
C THR A 827 -10.60 6.36 -19.57
N ALA A 828 -10.64 5.16 -20.15
CA ALA A 828 -11.01 3.94 -19.45
C ALA A 828 -10.01 3.60 -18.34
N ILE A 829 -8.71 3.76 -18.60
CA ILE A 829 -7.65 3.55 -17.60
C ILE A 829 -7.73 4.57 -16.48
N ILE A 830 -7.79 5.86 -16.80
CA ILE A 830 -7.88 6.92 -15.78
C ILE A 830 -9.18 6.77 -14.98
N ALA A 831 -10.32 6.65 -15.65
CA ALA A 831 -11.62 6.53 -15.00
C ALA A 831 -11.73 5.23 -14.19
N GLY A 832 -11.12 4.13 -14.65
CA GLY A 832 -11.01 2.89 -13.88
C GLY A 832 -10.09 3.00 -12.66
N LEU A 833 -9.14 3.93 -12.62
CA LEU A 833 -8.30 4.16 -11.44
C LEU A 833 -8.87 5.21 -10.47
N LEU A 834 -9.85 6.02 -10.90
CA LEU A 834 -10.45 7.06 -10.07
C LEU A 834 -11.16 6.52 -8.81
N PRO A 835 -11.99 5.45 -8.89
CA PRO A 835 -12.60 4.84 -7.69
C PRO A 835 -11.57 4.36 -6.67
N LEU A 836 -10.46 3.80 -7.16
CA LEU A 836 -9.33 3.38 -6.34
C LEU A 836 -8.65 4.57 -5.65
N PHE A 837 -8.45 5.67 -6.39
CA PHE A 837 -7.78 6.88 -5.92
C PHE A 837 -8.63 7.70 -4.93
N TRP A 838 -9.94 7.78 -5.12
CA TRP A 838 -10.84 8.47 -4.17
C TRP A 838 -11.46 7.55 -3.12
N GLY A 839 -11.16 6.26 -3.14
CA GLY A 839 -11.63 5.31 -2.15
C GLY A 839 -11.20 5.69 -0.74
N HIS A 840 -12.11 5.56 0.22
CA HIS A 840 -11.85 5.70 1.66
C HIS A 840 -11.98 4.32 2.31
N GLY A 841 -11.27 4.09 3.41
CA GLY A 841 -11.33 2.83 4.15
C GLY A 841 -9.99 2.10 4.26
N ALA A 842 -10.03 0.89 4.82
CA ALA A 842 -8.85 0.09 5.11
C ALA A 842 -8.02 -0.21 3.86
N GLY A 843 -6.72 0.10 3.92
CA GLY A 843 -5.78 -0.13 2.82
C GLY A 843 -5.90 0.82 1.62
N ALA A 844 -6.87 1.75 1.63
CA ALA A 844 -7.05 2.70 0.54
C ALA A 844 -5.80 3.55 0.31
N ASP A 845 -5.12 3.97 1.37
CA ASP A 845 -3.99 4.89 1.24
C ASP A 845 -2.81 4.28 0.46
N THR A 846 -2.53 2.99 0.61
CA THR A 846 -1.52 2.30 -0.22
C THR A 846 -1.95 2.26 -1.68
N MET A 847 -3.22 1.95 -1.95
CA MET A 847 -3.74 1.92 -3.33
C MET A 847 -3.73 3.30 -4.00
N ARG A 848 -4.04 4.37 -3.27
CA ARG A 848 -3.93 5.76 -3.73
C ARG A 848 -2.52 6.10 -4.23
N ARG A 849 -1.51 5.62 -3.51
CA ARG A 849 -0.10 5.90 -3.79
C ARG A 849 0.44 5.08 -4.96
N ILE A 850 -0.15 3.92 -5.24
CA ILE A 850 0.11 3.15 -6.48
C ILE A 850 -0.61 3.79 -7.68
N ALA A 851 -1.85 4.26 -7.50
CA ALA A 851 -2.67 4.83 -8.56
C ALA A 851 -2.24 6.24 -9.00
N ALA A 852 -1.75 7.08 -8.08
CA ALA A 852 -1.37 8.45 -8.38
C ALA A 852 -0.33 8.60 -9.50
N PRO A 853 0.82 7.88 -9.49
CA PRO A 853 1.77 7.91 -10.60
C PRO A 853 1.12 7.54 -11.93
N MET A 854 0.24 6.54 -11.94
CA MET A 854 -0.46 6.08 -13.14
C MET A 854 -1.41 7.16 -13.67
N ILE A 855 -2.26 7.74 -12.84
CA ILE A 855 -3.22 8.78 -13.27
C ILE A 855 -2.47 10.00 -13.83
N GLY A 856 -1.52 10.55 -13.06
CA GLY A 856 -0.76 11.73 -13.47
C GLY A 856 0.08 11.47 -14.72
N GLY A 857 0.75 10.31 -14.77
CA GLY A 857 1.60 9.92 -15.88
C GLY A 857 0.85 9.56 -17.15
N MET A 858 -0.37 9.02 -17.05
CA MET A 858 -1.21 8.74 -18.21
C MET A 858 -1.67 10.02 -18.90
N VAL A 859 -1.98 11.07 -18.15
CA VAL A 859 -2.32 12.38 -18.71
C VAL A 859 -1.14 12.95 -19.49
N SER A 860 0.04 13.01 -18.88
CA SER A 860 1.23 13.57 -19.55
C SER A 860 1.68 12.70 -20.72
N SER A 861 1.71 11.37 -20.54
CA SER A 861 2.12 10.42 -21.57
C SER A 861 1.20 10.51 -22.79
N THR A 862 -0.11 10.59 -22.61
CA THR A 862 -1.05 10.66 -23.74
C THR A 862 -0.85 11.92 -24.56
N ILE A 863 -0.78 13.09 -23.90
CA ILE A 863 -0.61 14.38 -24.58
C ILE A 863 0.72 14.42 -25.31
N LEU A 864 1.81 14.05 -24.63
CA LEU A 864 3.15 14.12 -25.17
C LEU A 864 3.39 13.03 -26.22
N THR A 865 2.82 11.84 -26.08
CA THR A 865 2.95 10.76 -27.07
C THR A 865 2.24 11.10 -28.37
N LEU A 866 1.00 11.61 -28.31
CA LEU A 866 0.26 12.04 -29.50
C LEU A 866 0.93 13.22 -30.23
N ILE A 867 1.71 14.04 -29.53
CA ILE A 867 2.38 15.22 -30.12
C ILE A 867 3.81 14.90 -30.55
N VAL A 868 4.60 14.30 -29.68
CA VAL A 868 6.06 14.18 -29.81
C VAL A 868 6.45 12.97 -30.67
N ILE A 869 5.79 11.82 -30.54
CA ILE A 869 6.12 10.63 -31.35
C ILE A 869 5.99 10.92 -32.86
N PRO A 870 4.89 11.51 -33.36
CA PRO A 870 4.77 11.82 -34.78
C PRO A 870 5.86 12.78 -35.27
N ALA A 871 6.23 13.79 -34.46
CA ALA A 871 7.28 14.74 -34.81
C ALA A 871 8.67 14.08 -34.92
N ILE A 872 9.00 13.20 -33.96
CA ILE A 872 10.26 12.43 -33.97
C ILE A 872 10.27 11.46 -35.16
N TYR A 873 9.20 10.70 -35.34
CA TYR A 873 9.11 9.69 -36.40
C TYR A 873 9.14 10.33 -37.80
N ALA A 874 8.49 11.48 -37.98
CA ALA A 874 8.53 12.24 -39.24
C ALA A 874 9.93 12.78 -39.53
N ALA A 875 10.68 13.18 -38.50
CA ALA A 875 12.07 13.59 -38.66
C ALA A 875 12.98 12.43 -39.09
N VAL A 876 12.73 11.21 -38.57
CA VAL A 876 13.49 10.00 -38.93
C VAL A 876 13.17 9.53 -40.35
N LYS A 877 11.89 9.30 -40.68
CA LYS A 877 11.48 8.84 -42.04
C LYS A 877 11.74 9.90 -43.11
N GLY A 878 11.60 11.18 -42.78
CA GLY A 878 11.91 12.29 -43.71
C GLY A 878 13.38 12.36 -44.14
N ARG A 879 14.31 11.87 -43.32
CA ARG A 879 15.73 11.73 -43.70
C ARG A 879 15.95 10.56 -44.66
N SER A 880 15.23 9.46 -44.48
CA SER A 880 15.30 8.27 -45.36
C SER A 880 14.81 8.59 -46.79
N LEU A 881 13.66 9.26 -46.93
CA LEU A 881 13.12 9.71 -48.22
C LEU A 881 14.07 10.65 -48.97
N SER A 882 14.78 11.52 -48.24
CA SER A 882 15.76 12.44 -48.85
C SER A 882 17.06 11.73 -49.27
N ARG A 883 17.37 10.56 -48.70
CA ARG A 883 18.57 9.77 -49.03
C ARG A 883 18.33 8.92 -50.28
N ASN A 884 17.18 8.24 -50.37
CA ASN A 884 16.80 7.48 -51.58
C ASN A 884 16.69 8.38 -52.81
N LYS A 885 16.14 9.60 -52.67
CA LYS A 885 16.12 10.59 -53.76
C LYS A 885 17.49 11.13 -54.16
N LYS A 886 18.53 10.95 -53.33
CA LYS A 886 19.90 11.36 -53.65
C LYS A 886 20.62 10.20 -54.36
N GLU A 887 20.45 8.98 -53.87
CA GLU A 887 20.94 7.75 -54.50
C GLU A 887 20.31 7.51 -55.89
N GLU A 888 19.01 7.79 -56.10
CA GLU A 888 18.35 7.75 -57.43
C GLU A 888 18.74 8.89 -58.38
N ARG A 889 19.37 9.95 -57.86
CA ARG A 889 19.81 11.11 -58.66
C ARG A 889 21.30 11.02 -59.02
N ASP A 890 22.05 10.26 -58.22
CA ASP A 890 23.47 9.97 -58.42
C ASP A 890 23.69 8.65 -59.21
N ALA A 891 22.65 7.82 -59.38
CA ALA A 891 22.56 6.68 -60.30
C ALA A 891 21.91 7.09 -61.63
#